data_AF-A0A0G4F735-F1
#
_entry.id   AF-A0A0G4F735-F1
#
_cell.length_a   1.000
_cell.length_b   1.000
_cell.length_c   1.000
_cell.angle_alpha   90.00
_cell.angle_beta   90.00
_cell.angle_gamma   90.00
#
_symmetry.space_group_name_H-M   'P 1'
#
loop_
_entity.id
_entity.type
_entity.pdbx_description
1 polymer ?
#
loop_
_entity_poly.entity_id
_entity_poly.type
_entity_poly.pdbx_seq_one_letter_code
_entity_poly.pdbx_strand_id
1 'polypeptide(L)'
;MISTAPFRQSFSWFVSFRLGLHVQTRRPCACTRIFSLLGPSTESVSRVWGLRHWSASRKPSTFPESDLHQVFNAPSWGSTLAGQDATPALSVSSPVVHNNTKRKKPSLRQRREIESFAVSRLRHCLQASDGFEGLEEPPLPLHPFAHADLAVRPTGCTEDQWLPVQVKSTSRQVYTDVREGRRRSPLWHFQKVSGYEGMALICMFVPQGSLPLTERAWLFPGDRFNTLKKPGWLGITGGGKYDKKENRCSLSPDCMDDSHVGQILFAVWNQARLGNSSYKLQDLQTLQTQLSPTHLAEWTMMQKCRSLFENVPCGLQIRDAPCPTLPHDIELRLATWTEWVRVQLKSAYSVQKMRCGLGYVSTKRQPVWGSVPYSETDFDFLLVSPPQNETAKSIDRRSSMSSNVEEDRWRFFYLIPTQELVRDGIVSSREGTQKGLQTITLDFSTKTAEQCRGRPARLHKWKIDTFNLHLAGKQIAEVLSFERGRQAESLSFKGENRNALEASIPLTVGKHSRSIPAFGQVRKITTFDSQGQVPSNTKSVVRRSHHWWETERSAVSLLRTSLQAAGGFRGLEESSVPLPPFARADLAVRPLGCPEDLWLPVQVKSATRLQPPVVGKGRASPTCLFEKEKNYDGMLFVCISLQKDLQDAPRVWIFPIDHIAHLRYIRVTVGGKHDREEFRCSFGSNLTHSRHVGQVLQSTWYEAREGRSLCKLQPLHILQTQLGPAHLTEWRMLQKCLELFETVPGGLEVREALCPSLPYDIEIRLSGCVKAK
;
A
#
# COMPACT_ATOMS: atom_id res chain seq x y z
N MET A 1 -13.24 -52.24 -26.78
CA MET A 1 -13.11 -52.20 -28.24
C MET A 1 -12.59 -50.82 -28.63
N ILE A 2 -11.41 -50.79 -29.27
CA ILE A 2 -10.80 -49.72 -30.09
C ILE A 2 -10.51 -48.38 -29.37
N SER A 3 -9.32 -47.77 -29.41
CA SER A 3 -7.97 -48.15 -29.83
C SER A 3 -7.04 -47.02 -29.39
N THR A 4 -6.01 -47.34 -28.61
CA THR A 4 -4.84 -46.50 -28.36
C THR A 4 -3.73 -46.90 -29.33
N ALA A 5 -3.11 -45.94 -30.01
CA ALA A 5 -1.82 -46.15 -30.66
C ALA A 5 -0.94 -44.87 -30.58
N PRO A 6 0.37 -45.00 -30.28
CA PRO A 6 1.29 -43.89 -30.04
C PRO A 6 2.14 -43.58 -31.28
N PHE A 7 2.80 -42.41 -31.33
CA PHE A 7 3.80 -42.11 -32.35
C PHE A 7 5.17 -41.75 -31.77
N ARG A 8 6.19 -42.35 -32.37
CA ARG A 8 7.59 -42.45 -31.98
C ARG A 8 8.43 -41.23 -32.35
N GLN A 9 9.53 -41.13 -31.61
CA GLN A 9 10.78 -40.40 -31.88
C GLN A 9 11.40 -40.73 -33.25
N SER A 10 12.12 -39.74 -33.80
CA SER A 10 13.30 -39.93 -34.67
C SER A 10 14.35 -38.84 -34.40
N PHE A 11 15.61 -39.27 -34.46
CA PHE A 11 16.87 -38.60 -34.10
C PHE A 11 17.55 -37.87 -35.28
N SER A 12 18.35 -36.85 -34.90
CA SER A 12 19.59 -36.26 -35.50
C SER A 12 19.65 -35.90 -37.00
N TRP A 13 20.32 -34.82 -37.43
CA TRP A 13 21.78 -34.67 -37.55
C TRP A 13 22.27 -33.21 -37.43
N PHE A 14 23.51 -33.08 -36.94
CA PHE A 14 24.36 -31.88 -36.86
C PHE A 14 24.78 -31.33 -38.23
N VAL A 15 24.89 -30.01 -38.37
CA VAL A 15 26.02 -29.34 -39.07
C VAL A 15 26.33 -28.01 -38.38
N SER A 16 27.54 -27.89 -37.84
CA SER A 16 28.17 -26.63 -37.45
C SER A 16 28.79 -25.94 -38.66
N PHE A 17 28.61 -24.63 -38.80
CA PHE A 17 29.52 -23.78 -39.58
C PHE A 17 29.87 -22.53 -38.77
N ARG A 18 31.11 -22.52 -38.27
CA ARG A 18 31.83 -21.30 -37.86
C ARG A 18 32.55 -20.75 -39.08
N LEU A 19 32.35 -19.48 -39.39
CA LEU A 19 33.25 -18.71 -40.22
C LEU A 19 33.58 -17.42 -39.47
N GLY A 20 34.75 -17.42 -38.83
CA GLY A 20 35.40 -16.23 -38.33
C GLY A 20 36.19 -15.59 -39.46
N LEU A 21 35.99 -14.28 -39.65
CA LEU A 21 36.93 -13.45 -40.37
C LEU A 21 37.40 -12.35 -39.43
N HIS A 22 38.65 -12.53 -39.00
CA HIS A 22 39.45 -11.63 -38.20
C HIS A 22 40.12 -10.67 -39.17
N VAL A 23 39.80 -9.37 -39.11
CA VAL A 23 40.61 -8.33 -39.76
C VAL A 23 41.23 -7.47 -38.67
N GLN A 24 42.54 -7.71 -38.51
CA GLN A 24 43.47 -6.99 -37.67
C GLN A 24 43.95 -5.75 -38.45
N THR A 25 43.75 -4.54 -37.92
CA THR A 25 44.59 -3.40 -38.26
C THR A 25 45.20 -2.84 -36.97
N ARG A 26 46.50 -3.12 -36.81
CA ARG A 26 47.40 -2.51 -35.82
C ARG A 26 47.82 -1.12 -36.32
N ARG A 27 48.08 -0.19 -35.39
CA ARG A 27 49.30 0.66 -35.19
C ARG A 27 48.98 2.06 -34.62
N PRO A 28 49.93 2.78 -33.96
CA PRO A 28 49.98 2.84 -32.50
C PRO A 28 50.22 4.28 -31.97
N CYS A 29 50.66 4.37 -30.70
CA CYS A 29 51.38 5.48 -30.05
C CYS A 29 50.55 6.70 -29.62
N ALA A 30 50.96 7.52 -28.67
CA ALA A 30 51.80 7.47 -27.46
C ALA A 30 51.62 8.85 -26.82
N CYS A 31 51.84 8.97 -25.51
CA CYS A 31 51.80 10.22 -24.76
C CYS A 31 52.67 11.35 -25.37
N THR A 32 52.27 12.62 -25.23
CA THR A 32 52.82 13.58 -24.24
C THR A 32 52.41 15.03 -24.58
N ARG A 33 52.30 15.81 -23.50
CA ARG A 33 52.03 17.25 -23.29
C ARG A 33 52.97 18.25 -24.02
N ILE A 34 52.42 19.47 -24.26
CA ILE A 34 52.98 20.84 -24.09
C ILE A 34 53.42 21.71 -25.32
N PHE A 35 52.93 22.97 -25.28
CA PHE A 35 53.32 24.30 -25.82
C PHE A 35 53.28 24.69 -27.34
N SER A 36 52.66 25.86 -27.53
CA SER A 36 52.46 26.84 -28.62
C SER A 36 53.49 26.97 -29.76
N LEU A 37 53.02 27.26 -30.99
CA LEU A 37 53.14 28.56 -31.70
C LEU A 37 52.80 28.48 -33.22
N LEU A 38 52.22 29.58 -33.72
CA LEU A 38 52.11 30.08 -35.11
C LEU A 38 51.03 29.50 -36.06
N GLY A 39 50.14 30.40 -36.52
CA GLY A 39 49.11 30.20 -37.56
C GLY A 39 49.66 30.30 -39.01
N PRO A 40 48.83 30.54 -40.07
CA PRO A 40 47.68 31.46 -40.07
C PRO A 40 46.38 31.02 -40.81
N SER A 41 45.34 31.84 -40.57
CA SER A 41 44.22 32.27 -41.45
C SER A 41 43.30 31.26 -42.13
N THR A 42 42.00 31.27 -41.79
CA THR A 42 40.98 32.13 -42.45
C THR A 42 39.61 32.02 -41.75
N GLU A 43 38.99 33.19 -41.54
CA GLU A 43 37.55 33.54 -41.43
C GLU A 43 36.63 32.75 -40.47
N SER A 44 36.22 33.24 -39.29
CA SER A 44 35.31 34.37 -38.98
C SER A 44 33.88 34.14 -39.52
N VAL A 45 32.75 34.30 -38.81
CA VAL A 45 32.36 35.17 -37.69
C VAL A 45 31.23 34.52 -36.85
N SER A 46 31.32 34.73 -35.54
CA SER A 46 30.39 34.35 -34.47
C SER A 46 29.06 35.13 -34.46
N ARG A 47 27.99 34.46 -34.00
CA ARG A 47 26.74 35.10 -33.56
C ARG A 47 26.91 35.72 -32.17
N VAL A 48 26.63 37.02 -32.06
CA VAL A 48 26.39 37.73 -30.79
C VAL A 48 24.93 38.19 -30.74
N TRP A 49 24.43 38.21 -29.51
CA TRP A 49 23.09 38.50 -29.06
C TRP A 49 22.54 39.86 -29.51
N GLY A 50 21.25 39.89 -29.81
CA GLY A 50 20.45 41.12 -29.92
C GLY A 50 19.07 40.93 -29.28
N LEU A 51 18.84 41.64 -28.17
CA LEU A 51 17.49 41.97 -27.69
C LEU A 51 16.80 42.87 -28.73
N ARG A 52 15.52 42.62 -29.03
CA ARG A 52 14.49 43.67 -29.12
C ARG A 52 13.07 43.10 -29.21
N HIS A 53 12.19 43.89 -28.60
CA HIS A 53 10.74 43.89 -28.63
C HIS A 53 10.10 43.56 -30.00
N TRP A 54 8.94 42.91 -29.96
CA TRP A 54 7.92 43.15 -30.99
C TRP A 54 6.52 43.33 -30.41
N SER A 55 5.94 44.48 -30.78
CA SER A 55 4.56 44.89 -30.56
C SER A 55 3.64 44.26 -31.61
N ALA A 56 2.36 44.18 -31.25
CA ALA A 56 1.25 43.66 -32.05
C ALA A 56 1.05 44.36 -33.40
N SER A 57 0.59 43.62 -34.42
CA SER A 57 -0.59 43.99 -35.21
C SER A 57 -1.12 42.84 -36.07
N ARG A 58 -2.43 42.90 -36.33
CA ARG A 58 -3.32 41.91 -36.97
C ARG A 58 -3.13 41.84 -38.49
N LYS A 59 -3.46 40.68 -39.09
CA LYS A 59 -4.59 40.52 -40.05
C LYS A 59 -4.83 39.03 -40.41
N PRO A 60 -6.06 38.67 -40.82
CA PRO A 60 -6.52 37.29 -40.97
C PRO A 60 -6.35 36.77 -42.40
N SER A 61 -6.09 35.47 -42.55
CA SER A 61 -6.13 34.76 -43.83
C SER A 61 -7.44 33.99 -43.95
N THR A 62 -8.26 34.45 -44.87
CA THR A 62 -9.37 33.75 -45.52
C THR A 62 -8.88 32.50 -46.27
N PHE A 63 -9.62 31.40 -46.17
CA PHE A 63 -9.59 30.29 -47.13
C PHE A 63 -11.03 29.97 -47.56
N PRO A 64 -11.23 29.52 -48.81
CA PRO A 64 -12.53 29.58 -49.49
C PRO A 64 -13.40 28.35 -49.24
N GLU A 65 -14.71 28.60 -49.21
CA GLU A 65 -15.76 27.62 -49.44
C GLU A 65 -15.62 26.99 -50.82
N SER A 66 -15.84 25.68 -50.90
CA SER A 66 -16.29 25.03 -52.13
C SER A 66 -17.39 24.04 -51.78
N ASP A 67 -18.47 24.22 -52.53
CA ASP A 67 -19.73 23.50 -52.54
C ASP A 67 -19.60 21.98 -52.60
N LEU A 68 -20.50 21.29 -51.89
CA LEU A 68 -21.07 20.00 -52.30
C LEU A 68 -22.36 19.76 -51.49
N HIS A 69 -23.48 20.22 -52.05
CA HIS A 69 -24.83 19.77 -51.70
C HIS A 69 -25.30 18.76 -52.77
N GLN A 70 -25.68 17.55 -52.35
CA GLN A 70 -26.80 16.79 -52.93
C GLN A 70 -27.32 15.79 -51.88
N VAL A 71 -28.50 16.05 -51.32
CA VAL A 71 -29.80 15.38 -51.60
C VAL A 71 -29.97 14.05 -50.86
N PHE A 72 -30.72 14.09 -49.76
CA PHE A 72 -31.71 13.05 -49.42
C PHE A 72 -32.94 13.73 -48.79
N ASN A 73 -34.07 13.61 -49.47
CA ASN A 73 -35.41 13.96 -49.01
C ASN A 73 -35.99 12.79 -48.22
N ALA A 74 -36.72 13.06 -47.12
CA ALA A 74 -38.00 12.47 -46.69
C ALA A 74 -38.35 12.95 -45.25
N PRO A 75 -39.58 12.80 -44.74
CA PRO A 75 -40.58 13.87 -44.81
C PRO A 75 -41.05 14.40 -43.44
N SER A 76 -41.56 15.62 -43.48
CA SER A 76 -42.26 16.31 -42.40
C SER A 76 -43.58 15.61 -42.03
N TRP A 77 -43.78 15.34 -40.74
CA TRP A 77 -45.10 15.21 -40.14
C TRP A 77 -45.25 16.31 -39.09
N GLY A 78 -46.09 17.29 -39.41
CA GLY A 78 -46.62 18.23 -38.44
C GLY A 78 -47.86 17.61 -37.78
N SER A 79 -48.04 17.86 -36.48
CA SER A 79 -49.34 17.94 -35.81
C SER A 79 -49.17 18.56 -34.43
N THR A 80 -49.56 19.82 -34.38
CA THR A 80 -50.19 20.57 -33.29
C THR A 80 -50.73 19.74 -32.12
N LEU A 81 -50.42 20.13 -30.89
CA LEU A 81 -51.42 20.38 -29.83
C LEU A 81 -50.77 21.15 -28.68
N ALA A 82 -51.31 22.35 -28.45
CA ALA A 82 -51.03 23.20 -27.32
C ALA A 82 -51.75 22.65 -26.07
N GLY A 83 -51.04 22.61 -24.95
CA GLY A 83 -51.59 22.34 -23.62
C GLY A 83 -50.69 23.02 -22.59
N GLN A 84 -51.21 24.07 -21.97
CA GLN A 84 -50.58 24.86 -20.93
C GLN A 84 -50.35 24.02 -19.67
N ASP A 85 -49.14 24.05 -19.12
CA ASP A 85 -48.90 23.81 -17.70
C ASP A 85 -47.69 24.65 -17.25
N ALA A 86 -47.98 25.74 -16.55
CA ALA A 86 -46.98 26.58 -15.91
C ALA A 86 -46.77 26.09 -14.47
N THR A 87 -45.71 25.32 -14.23
CA THR A 87 -45.20 25.02 -12.88
C THR A 87 -44.02 25.94 -12.56
N PRO A 88 -44.02 26.70 -11.45
CA PRO A 88 -42.91 27.58 -11.12
C PRO A 88 -41.73 26.79 -10.55
N ALA A 89 -40.61 26.78 -11.27
CA ALA A 89 -39.35 26.26 -10.79
C ALA A 89 -38.75 27.19 -9.71
N LEU A 90 -38.94 26.83 -8.44
CA LEU A 90 -38.22 27.43 -7.31
C LEU A 90 -36.77 26.95 -7.31
N SER A 91 -35.88 27.72 -7.93
CA SER A 91 -34.42 27.52 -7.82
C SER A 91 -33.93 28.02 -6.45
N VAL A 92 -33.95 27.15 -5.44
CA VAL A 92 -33.32 27.42 -4.14
C VAL A 92 -31.81 27.20 -4.28
N SER A 93 -31.07 28.28 -4.57
CA SER A 93 -29.62 28.30 -4.52
C SER A 93 -29.15 28.40 -3.08
N SER A 94 -28.98 27.26 -2.40
CA SER A 94 -28.38 27.24 -1.06
C SER A 94 -26.90 27.66 -1.12
N PRO A 95 -26.46 28.68 -0.36
CA PRO A 95 -25.06 29.12 -0.35
C PRO A 95 -24.20 28.04 0.32
N VAL A 96 -23.40 27.32 -0.48
CA VAL A 96 -22.42 26.37 0.03
C VAL A 96 -21.30 27.15 0.70
N VAL A 97 -21.39 27.32 2.03
CA VAL A 97 -20.36 27.96 2.85
C VAL A 97 -19.05 27.16 2.77
N HIS A 98 -18.12 27.62 1.94
CA HIS A 98 -16.80 27.03 1.81
C HIS A 98 -15.89 27.53 2.93
N ASN A 99 -15.80 26.74 4.00
CA ASN A 99 -14.83 26.97 5.07
C ASN A 99 -13.39 26.88 4.52
N ASN A 100 -12.70 28.02 4.48
CA ASN A 100 -11.29 28.18 4.11
C ASN A 100 -10.31 27.60 5.16
N THR A 101 -10.61 26.44 5.74
CA THR A 101 -9.63 25.74 6.59
C THR A 101 -8.45 25.31 5.73
N LYS A 102 -7.23 25.74 6.08
CA LYS A 102 -5.97 25.33 5.42
C LYS A 102 -5.96 23.81 5.23
N ARG A 103 -6.23 23.36 4.01
CA ARG A 103 -6.42 21.93 3.70
C ARG A 103 -5.09 21.19 3.88
N LYS A 104 -5.06 20.21 4.78
CA LYS A 104 -3.88 19.36 5.03
C LYS A 104 -3.56 18.56 3.76
N LYS A 105 -2.28 18.48 3.39
CA LYS A 105 -1.81 17.57 2.33
C LYS A 105 -2.15 16.11 2.76
N PRO A 106 -2.65 15.25 1.85
CA PRO A 106 -2.89 13.85 2.19
C PRO A 106 -1.59 13.19 2.61
N SER A 107 -1.68 12.31 3.61
CA SER A 107 -0.55 11.50 4.09
C SER A 107 -0.05 10.57 2.97
N LEU A 108 1.18 10.06 3.06
CA LEU A 108 1.71 9.11 2.07
C LEU A 108 0.84 7.85 1.95
N ARG A 109 0.37 7.33 3.10
CA ARG A 109 -0.56 6.19 3.15
C ARG A 109 -1.83 6.46 2.36
N GLN A 110 -2.49 7.59 2.61
CA GLN A 110 -3.69 7.99 1.89
C GLN A 110 -3.47 8.13 0.38
N ARG A 111 -2.31 8.67 -0.05
CA ARG A 111 -2.00 8.75 -1.50
C ARG A 111 -1.92 7.38 -2.14
N ARG A 112 -1.28 6.42 -1.46
CA ARG A 112 -1.19 5.04 -1.95
C ARG A 112 -2.50 4.30 -1.93
N GLU A 113 -3.35 4.54 -0.92
CA GLU A 113 -4.72 3.99 -0.91
C GLU A 113 -5.50 4.50 -2.13
N ILE A 114 -5.36 5.78 -2.49
CA ILE A 114 -5.97 6.34 -3.70
C ILE A 114 -5.37 5.75 -4.99
N GLU A 115 -4.05 5.59 -5.06
CA GLU A 115 -3.35 4.96 -6.19
C GLU A 115 -3.75 3.49 -6.36
N SER A 116 -3.73 2.71 -5.29
CA SER A 116 -4.14 1.30 -5.27
C SER A 116 -5.62 1.14 -5.64
N PHE A 117 -6.50 2.00 -5.12
CA PHE A 117 -7.91 2.01 -5.52
C PHE A 117 -8.07 2.33 -7.02
N ALA A 118 -7.38 3.36 -7.52
CA ALA A 118 -7.45 3.74 -8.94
C ALA A 118 -6.98 2.59 -9.86
N VAL A 119 -5.87 1.94 -9.51
CA VAL A 119 -5.36 0.78 -10.26
C VAL A 119 -6.35 -0.39 -10.20
N SER A 120 -6.88 -0.72 -9.02
CA SER A 120 -7.86 -1.82 -8.87
C SER A 120 -9.16 -1.53 -9.62
N ARG A 121 -9.62 -0.28 -9.59
CA ARG A 121 -10.77 0.18 -10.38
C ARG A 121 -10.52 0.02 -11.87
N LEU A 122 -9.34 0.40 -12.34
CA LEU A 122 -8.96 0.22 -13.74
C LEU A 122 -8.93 -1.26 -14.12
N ARG A 123 -8.33 -2.14 -13.31
CA ARG A 123 -8.33 -3.60 -13.55
C ARG A 123 -9.73 -4.17 -13.75
N HIS A 124 -10.68 -3.77 -12.91
CA HIS A 124 -12.08 -4.16 -13.07
C HIS A 124 -12.64 -3.72 -14.43
N CYS A 125 -12.34 -2.50 -14.88
CA CYS A 125 -12.77 -2.01 -16.18
C CYS A 125 -12.05 -2.69 -17.36
N LEU A 126 -10.95 -3.40 -17.15
CA LEU A 126 -10.22 -4.09 -18.21
C LEU A 126 -10.76 -5.51 -18.47
N GLN A 127 -11.62 -6.02 -17.58
CA GLN A 127 -12.22 -7.34 -17.76
C GLN A 127 -13.18 -7.37 -18.96
N ALA A 128 -13.37 -8.57 -19.51
CA ALA A 128 -14.35 -8.79 -20.57
C ALA A 128 -15.75 -8.40 -20.09
N SER A 129 -16.51 -7.75 -20.98
CA SER A 129 -17.89 -7.31 -20.73
C SER A 129 -18.65 -7.28 -22.06
N ASP A 130 -19.96 -7.01 -22.02
CA ASP A 130 -20.79 -6.93 -23.22
C ASP A 130 -20.23 -5.87 -24.19
N GLY A 131 -19.79 -6.31 -25.37
CA GLY A 131 -19.19 -5.44 -26.39
C GLY A 131 -17.72 -5.07 -26.16
N PHE A 132 -17.01 -5.72 -25.24
CA PHE A 132 -15.58 -5.56 -25.03
C PHE A 132 -14.92 -6.89 -24.63
N GLU A 133 -14.04 -7.41 -25.49
CA GLU A 133 -13.34 -8.70 -25.30
C GLU A 133 -12.43 -8.75 -24.05
N GLY A 134 -12.11 -7.59 -23.48
CA GLY A 134 -11.23 -7.47 -22.34
C GLY A 134 -9.76 -7.26 -22.73
N LEU A 135 -8.98 -6.88 -21.72
CA LEU A 135 -7.53 -6.83 -21.75
C LEU A 135 -7.04 -7.66 -20.56
N GLU A 136 -5.99 -8.45 -20.77
CA GLU A 136 -5.34 -9.24 -19.73
C GLU A 136 -4.06 -8.57 -19.23
N GLU A 137 -3.70 -8.86 -17.98
CA GLU A 137 -2.42 -8.51 -17.35
C GLU A 137 -1.49 -9.75 -17.36
N PRO A 138 -0.17 -9.57 -17.20
CA PRO A 138 0.73 -10.69 -17.02
C PRO A 138 0.35 -11.50 -15.76
N PRO A 139 0.53 -12.84 -15.75
CA PRO A 139 0.18 -13.68 -14.60
C PRO A 139 0.87 -13.26 -13.30
N LEU A 140 2.08 -12.71 -13.43
CA LEU A 140 2.80 -12.07 -12.32
C LEU A 140 2.70 -10.55 -12.48
N PRO A 141 2.18 -9.83 -11.47
CA PRO A 141 2.07 -8.39 -11.54
C PRO A 141 3.46 -7.75 -11.68
N LEU A 142 3.50 -6.58 -12.34
CA LEU A 142 4.71 -5.77 -12.37
C LEU A 142 5.17 -5.42 -10.96
N HIS A 143 6.48 -5.26 -10.79
CA HIS A 143 7.04 -4.86 -9.52
C HIS A 143 6.48 -3.48 -9.09
N PRO A 144 6.22 -3.20 -7.81
CA PRO A 144 5.69 -1.89 -7.36
C PRO A 144 6.58 -0.68 -7.65
N PHE A 145 7.83 -0.91 -8.07
CA PHE A 145 8.77 0.14 -8.50
C PHE A 145 9.06 0.11 -10.00
N ALA A 146 8.38 -0.75 -10.75
CA ALA A 146 8.42 -0.72 -12.20
C ALA A 146 7.98 0.65 -12.69
N HIS A 147 8.48 1.04 -13.85
CA HIS A 147 8.16 2.34 -14.40
C HIS A 147 6.70 2.45 -14.86
N ALA A 148 6.04 1.32 -15.17
CA ALA A 148 4.61 1.24 -15.41
C ALA A 148 3.91 0.59 -14.20
N ASP A 149 2.65 0.97 -13.95
CA ASP A 149 1.84 0.35 -12.88
C ASP A 149 1.11 -0.90 -13.38
N LEU A 150 0.80 -0.96 -14.67
CA LEU A 150 0.12 -2.06 -15.35
C LEU A 150 0.81 -2.36 -16.70
N ALA A 151 0.64 -3.59 -17.15
CA ALA A 151 0.99 -4.06 -18.48
C ALA A 151 -0.23 -4.78 -19.05
N VAL A 152 -0.73 -4.35 -20.20
CA VAL A 152 -1.98 -4.89 -20.76
C VAL A 152 -1.82 -5.33 -22.21
N ARG A 153 -2.55 -6.36 -22.61
CA ARG A 153 -2.71 -6.79 -24.01
C ARG A 153 -4.10 -7.39 -24.23
N PRO A 154 -4.57 -7.56 -25.48
CA PRO A 154 -5.82 -8.26 -25.77
C PRO A 154 -5.90 -9.63 -25.11
N THR A 155 -7.06 -9.97 -24.55
CA THR A 155 -7.32 -11.30 -23.98
C THR A 155 -7.01 -12.40 -25.00
N GLY A 156 -6.22 -13.40 -24.62
CA GLY A 156 -5.86 -14.52 -25.51
C GLY A 156 -4.75 -14.22 -26.52
N CYS A 157 -4.16 -13.01 -26.50
CA CYS A 157 -2.96 -12.71 -27.28
C CYS A 157 -1.78 -13.56 -26.78
N THR A 158 -1.14 -14.31 -27.66
CA THR A 158 0.01 -15.18 -27.30
C THR A 158 1.35 -14.47 -27.42
N GLU A 159 1.40 -13.32 -28.10
CA GLU A 159 2.64 -12.55 -28.31
C GLU A 159 3.07 -11.89 -26.99
N ASP A 160 4.37 -11.92 -26.69
CA ASP A 160 4.95 -11.21 -25.53
C ASP A 160 5.10 -9.71 -25.85
N GLN A 161 3.98 -9.06 -26.13
CA GLN A 161 3.88 -7.65 -26.49
C GLN A 161 2.86 -6.96 -25.59
N TRP A 162 3.36 -6.29 -24.57
CA TRP A 162 2.55 -5.63 -23.57
C TRP A 162 2.58 -4.12 -23.78
N LEU A 163 1.41 -3.49 -23.65
CA LEU A 163 1.30 -2.03 -23.56
C LEU A 163 1.56 -1.61 -22.11
N PRO A 164 2.66 -0.90 -21.82
CA PRO A 164 2.86 -0.32 -20.49
C PRO A 164 1.88 0.82 -20.22
N VAL A 165 1.25 0.77 -19.05
CA VAL A 165 0.30 1.78 -18.59
C VAL A 165 0.75 2.32 -17.23
N GLN A 166 0.96 3.63 -17.14
CA GLN A 166 1.14 4.34 -15.88
C GLN A 166 -0.17 4.97 -15.45
N VAL A 167 -0.54 4.79 -14.18
CA VAL A 167 -1.68 5.43 -13.54
C VAL A 167 -1.20 6.55 -12.63
N LYS A 168 -1.90 7.69 -12.67
CA LYS A 168 -1.73 8.79 -11.71
C LYS A 168 -3.09 9.13 -11.14
N SER A 169 -3.22 9.09 -9.82
CA SER A 169 -4.50 9.34 -9.18
C SER A 169 -4.48 10.57 -8.28
N THR A 170 -5.66 11.13 -8.05
CA THR A 170 -5.86 12.21 -7.09
C THR A 170 -7.27 12.12 -6.52
N SER A 171 -7.43 12.35 -5.22
CA SER A 171 -8.75 12.56 -4.61
C SER A 171 -9.09 14.03 -4.43
N ARG A 172 -8.16 14.91 -4.83
CA ARG A 172 -8.28 16.33 -4.55
C ARG A 172 -8.85 17.07 -5.75
N GLN A 173 -10.10 17.50 -5.58
CA GLN A 173 -10.73 18.52 -6.41
C GLN A 173 -10.57 19.90 -5.75
N VAL A 174 -9.98 20.82 -6.49
CA VAL A 174 -9.93 22.26 -6.16
C VAL A 174 -10.84 22.99 -7.14
N TYR A 175 -11.19 24.23 -6.87
CA TYR A 175 -11.88 25.08 -7.82
C TYR A 175 -10.97 26.23 -8.20
N THR A 176 -10.96 26.62 -9.48
CA THR A 176 -10.19 27.78 -9.94
C THR A 176 -10.73 29.06 -9.31
N ASP A 177 -9.84 29.96 -8.90
CA ASP A 177 -10.25 31.30 -8.48
C ASP A 177 -10.92 32.02 -9.65
N VAL A 178 -12.09 32.60 -9.35
CA VAL A 178 -12.90 33.31 -10.34
C VAL A 178 -12.30 34.70 -10.52
N ARG A 179 -11.92 35.06 -11.75
CA ARG A 179 -11.98 36.47 -12.16
C ARG A 179 -13.45 36.84 -12.28
N GLU A 180 -13.87 37.94 -11.66
CA GLU A 180 -15.27 38.39 -11.56
C GLU A 180 -16.08 38.05 -12.83
N GLY A 181 -17.19 37.32 -12.64
CA GLY A 181 -18.12 36.94 -13.73
C GLY A 181 -17.97 35.54 -14.33
N ARG A 182 -16.95 34.72 -13.98
CA ARG A 182 -16.83 33.34 -14.49
C ARG A 182 -17.25 32.27 -13.48
N ARG A 183 -17.93 31.21 -13.95
CA ARG A 183 -18.20 30.03 -13.09
C ARG A 183 -16.89 29.37 -12.67
N ARG A 184 -16.81 28.93 -11.41
CA ARG A 184 -15.69 28.13 -10.89
C ARG A 184 -15.64 26.80 -11.63
N SER A 185 -14.56 26.54 -12.34
CA SER A 185 -14.31 25.20 -12.90
C SER A 185 -13.57 24.34 -11.87
N PRO A 186 -13.92 23.05 -11.77
CA PRO A 186 -13.13 22.12 -10.97
C PRO A 186 -11.73 21.96 -11.56
N LEU A 187 -10.75 21.70 -10.71
CA LEU A 187 -9.34 21.57 -11.02
C LEU A 187 -8.73 20.38 -10.25
N TRP A 188 -8.17 19.44 -11.00
CA TRP A 188 -7.50 18.25 -10.49
C TRP A 188 -6.00 18.36 -10.71
N HIS A 189 -5.22 17.95 -9.70
CA HIS A 189 -3.75 18.04 -9.74
C HIS A 189 -3.12 16.67 -9.65
N PHE A 190 -2.26 16.37 -10.63
CA PHE A 190 -1.47 15.16 -10.75
C PHE A 190 0.02 15.51 -10.66
N GLN A 191 0.79 14.64 -9.99
CA GLN A 191 2.22 14.80 -9.79
C GLN A 191 2.99 13.70 -10.52
N LYS A 192 4.25 13.99 -10.84
CA LYS A 192 5.18 13.10 -11.55
C LYS A 192 4.60 12.55 -12.86
N VAL A 193 3.93 13.38 -13.68
CA VAL A 193 3.31 12.96 -14.96
C VAL A 193 4.27 12.93 -16.16
N SER A 194 5.58 13.09 -15.94
CA SER A 194 6.60 13.19 -17.00
C SER A 194 7.54 11.99 -16.95
N GLY A 195 8.18 11.69 -18.09
CA GLY A 195 9.16 10.61 -18.21
C GLY A 195 8.59 9.31 -18.80
N TYR A 196 7.31 9.27 -19.15
CA TYR A 196 6.60 8.08 -19.61
C TYR A 196 6.60 7.92 -21.13
N GLU A 197 7.70 8.26 -21.80
CA GLU A 197 7.79 8.16 -23.25
C GLU A 197 7.50 6.72 -23.71
N GLY A 198 6.64 6.58 -24.73
CA GLY A 198 6.21 5.27 -25.23
C GLY A 198 5.13 4.55 -24.40
N MET A 199 4.67 5.12 -23.29
CA MET A 199 3.66 4.49 -22.41
C MET A 199 2.31 5.20 -22.48
N ALA A 200 1.23 4.49 -22.13
CA ALA A 200 -0.07 5.11 -21.87
C ALA A 200 -0.10 5.69 -20.46
N LEU A 201 -0.49 6.96 -20.32
CA LEU A 201 -0.62 7.64 -19.03
C LEU A 201 -2.09 7.91 -18.73
N ILE A 202 -2.62 7.27 -17.69
CA ILE A 202 -3.99 7.44 -17.24
C ILE A 202 -4.01 8.31 -15.98
N CYS A 203 -4.69 9.44 -16.04
CA CYS A 203 -4.94 10.30 -14.89
C CYS A 203 -6.35 10.04 -14.36
N MET A 204 -6.50 9.70 -13.08
CA MET A 204 -7.80 9.34 -12.47
C MET A 204 -8.13 10.23 -11.28
N PHE A 205 -9.32 10.82 -11.28
CA PHE A 205 -9.90 11.44 -10.10
C PHE A 205 -10.77 10.42 -9.36
N VAL A 206 -10.38 10.14 -8.12
CA VAL A 206 -11.09 9.21 -7.21
C VAL A 206 -11.71 10.02 -6.07
N PRO A 207 -13.01 10.33 -6.10
CA PRO A 207 -13.64 11.17 -5.09
C PRO A 207 -13.56 10.51 -3.71
N GLN A 208 -13.10 11.28 -2.71
CA GLN A 208 -13.12 10.84 -1.31
C GLN A 208 -14.36 11.40 -0.60
N GLY A 209 -15.25 10.51 -0.16
CA GLY A 209 -16.43 10.81 0.65
C GLY A 209 -17.76 10.71 -0.12
N SER A 210 -18.86 10.84 0.62
CA SER A 210 -20.21 10.53 0.16
C SER A 210 -20.88 11.50 -0.81
N LEU A 211 -20.16 12.52 -1.30
CA LEU A 211 -20.76 13.37 -2.32
C LEU A 211 -20.86 12.58 -3.63
N PRO A 212 -21.96 12.72 -4.40
CA PRO A 212 -22.16 12.03 -5.67
C PRO A 212 -21.29 12.65 -6.77
N LEU A 213 -19.98 12.74 -6.52
CA LEU A 213 -19.01 13.09 -7.55
C LEU A 213 -18.75 11.80 -8.34
N THR A 214 -18.88 11.89 -9.65
CA THR A 214 -18.50 10.80 -10.54
C THR A 214 -16.99 10.72 -10.65
N GLU A 215 -16.48 9.49 -10.68
CA GLU A 215 -15.09 9.23 -11.05
C GLU A 215 -14.82 9.81 -12.44
N ARG A 216 -13.58 10.27 -12.66
CA ARG A 216 -13.16 10.79 -13.96
C ARG A 216 -11.81 10.23 -14.32
N ALA A 217 -11.64 9.88 -15.59
CA ALA A 217 -10.38 9.40 -16.11
C ALA A 217 -10.02 10.14 -17.40
N TRP A 218 -8.71 10.32 -17.59
CA TRP A 218 -8.14 10.85 -18.81
C TRP A 218 -6.99 9.97 -19.26
N LEU A 219 -6.87 9.74 -20.56
CA LEU A 219 -5.78 8.99 -21.17
C LEU A 219 -4.93 9.92 -22.04
N PHE A 220 -3.61 9.85 -21.85
CA PHE A 220 -2.64 10.63 -22.59
C PHE A 220 -1.51 9.75 -23.11
N PRO A 221 -0.88 10.13 -24.23
CA PRO A 221 0.48 9.69 -24.55
C PRO A 221 1.45 10.15 -23.44
N GLY A 222 2.31 9.25 -22.96
CA GLY A 222 3.16 9.55 -21.80
C GLY A 222 4.32 10.52 -22.07
N ASP A 223 4.63 10.80 -23.33
CA ASP A 223 5.58 11.84 -23.78
C ASP A 223 4.98 13.26 -23.77
N ARG A 224 3.65 13.37 -23.77
CA ARG A 224 2.90 14.64 -23.88
C ARG A 224 3.30 15.70 -22.84
N PHE A 225 3.81 15.28 -21.68
CA PHE A 225 4.10 16.16 -20.56
C PHE A 225 5.59 16.38 -20.29
N ASN A 226 6.47 15.91 -21.18
CA ASN A 226 7.92 16.10 -21.04
C ASN A 226 8.34 17.58 -21.19
N THR A 227 7.53 18.40 -21.86
CA THR A 227 7.82 19.83 -22.15
C THR A 227 7.05 20.82 -21.27
N LEU A 228 6.40 20.34 -20.20
CA LEU A 228 5.67 21.23 -19.28
C LEU A 228 6.63 22.20 -18.56
N LYS A 229 6.24 23.48 -18.46
CA LYS A 229 7.00 24.53 -17.75
C LYS A 229 7.39 24.14 -16.31
N LYS A 230 6.55 23.34 -15.66
CA LYS A 230 6.83 22.69 -14.38
C LYS A 230 6.85 21.19 -14.64
N PRO A 231 8.02 20.60 -14.91
CA PRO A 231 8.13 19.18 -15.23
C PRO A 231 7.44 18.32 -14.18
N GLY A 232 6.64 17.37 -14.65
CA GLY A 232 5.94 16.41 -13.80
C GLY A 232 4.73 16.98 -13.03
N TRP A 233 4.17 18.14 -13.37
CA TRP A 233 2.96 18.63 -12.71
C TRP A 233 1.85 18.99 -13.70
N LEU A 234 0.71 18.28 -13.58
CA LEU A 234 -0.44 18.46 -14.46
C LEU A 234 -1.65 18.94 -13.67
N GLY A 235 -2.20 20.07 -14.10
CA GLY A 235 -3.51 20.56 -13.67
C GLY A 235 -4.53 20.34 -14.77
N ILE A 236 -5.58 19.57 -14.51
CA ILE A 236 -6.71 19.39 -15.43
C ILE A 236 -7.87 20.23 -14.91
N THR A 237 -8.26 21.27 -15.66
CA THR A 237 -9.43 22.09 -15.33
C THR A 237 -10.63 21.58 -16.12
N GLY A 238 -11.80 21.49 -15.49
CA GLY A 238 -13.06 21.12 -16.16
C GLY A 238 -13.35 22.03 -17.36
N GLY A 239 -13.52 21.43 -18.54
CA GLY A 239 -13.68 22.10 -19.84
C GLY A 239 -12.41 22.79 -20.37
N GLY A 240 -11.27 22.59 -19.70
CA GLY A 240 -10.00 23.25 -20.00
C GLY A 240 -9.21 22.59 -21.14
N LYS A 241 -7.91 22.93 -21.21
CA LYS A 241 -7.00 22.47 -22.27
C LYS A 241 -6.88 20.94 -22.36
N TYR A 242 -6.81 20.27 -21.21
CA TYR A 242 -6.58 18.82 -21.14
C TYR A 242 -7.86 18.01 -20.93
N ASP A 243 -8.97 18.69 -20.64
CA ASP A 243 -10.27 18.07 -20.41
C ASP A 243 -11.12 18.11 -21.69
N LYS A 244 -10.64 17.39 -22.71
CA LYS A 244 -11.24 17.31 -24.05
C LYS A 244 -11.77 15.90 -24.30
N LYS A 245 -12.78 15.77 -25.18
CA LYS A 245 -13.45 14.50 -25.48
C LYS A 245 -12.45 13.40 -25.88
N GLU A 246 -11.46 13.73 -26.70
CA GLU A 246 -10.44 12.78 -27.15
C GLU A 246 -9.49 12.29 -26.05
N ASN A 247 -9.41 13.00 -24.91
CA ASN A 247 -8.57 12.60 -23.79
C ASN A 247 -9.39 12.01 -22.64
N ARG A 248 -10.72 12.20 -22.62
CA ARG A 248 -11.59 11.65 -21.58
C ARG A 248 -11.84 10.18 -21.86
N CYS A 249 -11.96 9.41 -20.79
CA CYS A 249 -12.39 8.03 -20.89
C CYS A 249 -13.37 7.70 -19.75
N SER A 250 -14.30 6.81 -20.06
CA SER A 250 -15.25 6.29 -19.11
C SER A 250 -14.68 5.07 -18.39
N LEU A 251 -14.94 4.98 -17.08
CA LEU A 251 -14.74 3.77 -16.27
C LEU A 251 -16.00 2.89 -16.20
N SER A 252 -17.07 3.29 -16.90
CA SER A 252 -18.32 2.55 -17.01
C SER A 252 -18.53 2.17 -18.48
N PRO A 253 -18.94 0.92 -18.78
CA PRO A 253 -19.24 0.52 -20.16
C PRO A 253 -20.43 1.30 -20.75
N ASP A 254 -21.40 1.68 -19.91
CA ASP A 254 -22.67 2.28 -20.35
C ASP A 254 -22.63 3.82 -20.56
N CYS A 255 -21.44 4.44 -20.47
CA CYS A 255 -21.35 5.90 -20.64
C CYS A 255 -21.40 6.28 -22.11
N MET A 256 -22.48 6.94 -22.54
CA MET A 256 -22.67 7.37 -23.94
C MET A 256 -21.74 8.51 -24.38
N ASP A 257 -21.25 9.32 -23.43
CA ASP A 257 -20.52 10.55 -23.74
C ASP A 257 -19.03 10.33 -24.02
N ASP A 258 -18.43 9.34 -23.37
CA ASP A 258 -16.98 9.09 -23.36
C ASP A 258 -16.69 7.60 -23.64
N SER A 259 -15.68 7.32 -24.47
CA SER A 259 -15.28 5.93 -24.78
C SER A 259 -14.77 5.19 -23.54
N HIS A 260 -15.10 3.90 -23.46
CA HIS A 260 -14.65 3.04 -22.37
C HIS A 260 -13.11 2.92 -22.35
N VAL A 261 -12.49 3.04 -21.17
CA VAL A 261 -11.01 3.03 -21.03
C VAL A 261 -10.36 1.79 -21.62
N GLY A 262 -10.99 0.61 -21.48
CA GLY A 262 -10.49 -0.64 -22.04
C GLY A 262 -10.47 -0.64 -23.57
N GLN A 263 -11.50 -0.09 -24.21
CA GLN A 263 -11.58 0.02 -25.67
C GLN A 263 -10.50 0.97 -26.23
N ILE A 264 -10.27 2.10 -25.53
CA ILE A 264 -9.21 3.04 -25.93
C ILE A 264 -7.83 2.37 -25.80
N LEU A 265 -7.55 1.67 -24.70
CA LEU A 265 -6.28 0.96 -24.51
C LEU A 265 -6.08 -0.15 -25.54
N PHE A 266 -7.14 -0.88 -25.90
CA PHE A 266 -7.12 -1.89 -26.97
C PHE A 266 -6.76 -1.25 -28.33
N ALA A 267 -7.38 -0.11 -28.67
CA ALA A 267 -7.06 0.63 -29.88
C ALA A 267 -5.61 1.14 -29.86
N VAL A 268 -5.14 1.66 -28.73
CA VAL A 268 -3.74 2.08 -28.53
C VAL A 268 -2.78 0.91 -28.71
N TRP A 269 -3.06 -0.26 -28.13
CA TRP A 269 -2.23 -1.46 -28.28
C TRP A 269 -2.15 -1.87 -29.76
N ASN A 270 -3.28 -1.89 -30.47
CA ASN A 270 -3.29 -2.23 -31.90
C ASN A 270 -2.51 -1.22 -32.75
N GLN A 271 -2.64 0.07 -32.49
CA GLN A 271 -1.86 1.09 -33.18
C GLN A 271 -0.36 0.97 -32.90
N ALA A 272 0.02 0.65 -31.67
CA ALA A 272 1.41 0.40 -31.28
C ALA A 272 1.98 -0.84 -31.99
N ARG A 273 1.20 -1.93 -32.05
CA ARG A 273 1.57 -3.16 -32.77
C ARG A 273 1.83 -2.90 -34.26
N LEU A 274 1.02 -2.06 -34.88
CA LEU A 274 1.17 -1.66 -36.28
C LEU A 274 2.28 -0.62 -36.50
N GLY A 275 2.94 -0.11 -35.45
CA GLY A 275 3.94 0.95 -35.55
C GLY A 275 3.38 2.33 -35.91
N ASN A 276 2.05 2.51 -35.83
CA ASN A 276 1.33 3.71 -36.23
C ASN A 276 1.13 4.72 -35.09
N SER A 277 1.83 4.56 -33.97
CA SER A 277 1.69 5.45 -32.81
C SER A 277 3.04 5.67 -32.10
N SER A 278 3.08 6.65 -31.19
CA SER A 278 4.24 6.89 -30.34
C SER A 278 4.36 5.90 -29.18
N TYR A 279 3.35 5.04 -28.97
CA TYR A 279 3.35 3.99 -27.95
C TYR A 279 4.27 2.85 -28.35
N LYS A 280 4.98 2.27 -27.38
CA LYS A 280 5.93 1.17 -27.58
C LYS A 280 5.43 -0.05 -26.82
N LEU A 281 5.13 -1.12 -27.54
CA LEU A 281 4.93 -2.44 -26.94
C LEU A 281 6.28 -2.98 -26.47
N GLN A 282 6.26 -3.71 -25.36
CA GLN A 282 7.47 -4.24 -24.73
C GLN A 282 7.23 -5.68 -24.27
N ASP A 283 8.28 -6.48 -24.28
CA ASP A 283 8.25 -7.81 -23.68
C ASP A 283 8.17 -7.72 -22.15
N LEU A 284 7.64 -8.78 -21.52
CA LEU A 284 7.42 -8.79 -20.07
C LEU A 284 8.73 -8.65 -19.29
N GLN A 285 9.83 -9.23 -19.80
CA GLN A 285 11.14 -9.16 -19.17
C GLN A 285 11.66 -7.72 -19.12
N THR A 286 11.52 -6.96 -20.19
CA THR A 286 11.86 -5.54 -20.29
C THR A 286 11.06 -4.74 -19.28
N LEU A 287 9.75 -4.96 -19.18
CA LEU A 287 8.90 -4.26 -18.20
C LEU A 287 9.26 -4.59 -16.76
N GLN A 288 9.56 -5.85 -16.45
CA GLN A 288 9.98 -6.29 -15.12
C GLN A 288 11.35 -5.74 -14.72
N THR A 289 12.22 -5.47 -15.70
CA THR A 289 13.59 -4.96 -15.47
C THR A 289 13.71 -3.44 -15.60
N GLN A 290 12.63 -2.71 -15.91
CA GLN A 290 12.53 -1.25 -15.88
C GLN A 290 12.49 -0.68 -14.45
N LEU A 291 13.50 -1.07 -13.68
CA LEU A 291 13.70 -0.69 -12.30
C LEU A 291 14.93 0.21 -12.22
N SER A 292 14.97 1.09 -11.22
CA SER A 292 16.24 1.73 -10.87
C SER A 292 17.26 0.63 -10.55
N PRO A 293 18.58 0.83 -10.78
CA PRO A 293 19.58 -0.20 -10.48
C PRO A 293 19.50 -0.73 -9.04
N THR A 294 19.11 0.12 -8.09
CA THR A 294 18.88 -0.28 -6.69
C THR A 294 17.66 -1.19 -6.54
N HIS A 295 16.51 -0.80 -7.13
CA HIS A 295 15.30 -1.64 -7.07
C HIS A 295 15.48 -2.95 -7.85
N LEU A 296 16.25 -2.96 -8.94
CA LEU A 296 16.56 -4.17 -9.70
C LEU A 296 17.41 -5.14 -8.87
N ALA A 297 18.39 -4.61 -8.12
CA ALA A 297 19.18 -5.41 -7.18
C ALA A 297 18.31 -6.00 -6.06
N GLU A 298 17.42 -5.20 -5.48
CA GLU A 298 16.47 -5.64 -4.45
C GLU A 298 15.49 -6.70 -4.99
N TRP A 299 14.97 -6.52 -6.21
CA TRP A 299 14.10 -7.50 -6.85
C TRP A 299 14.84 -8.80 -7.18
N THR A 300 16.04 -8.71 -7.76
CA THR A 300 16.88 -9.89 -8.03
C THR A 300 17.18 -10.63 -6.73
N MET A 301 17.49 -9.91 -5.66
CA MET A 301 17.68 -10.48 -4.33
C MET A 301 16.41 -11.18 -3.85
N MET A 302 15.23 -10.60 -4.02
CA MET A 302 13.95 -11.24 -3.67
C MET A 302 13.79 -12.58 -4.37
N GLN A 303 14.03 -12.64 -5.69
CA GLN A 303 13.91 -13.88 -6.45
C GLN A 303 14.88 -14.95 -5.94
N LYS A 304 16.12 -14.56 -5.64
CA LYS A 304 17.11 -15.47 -5.03
C LYS A 304 16.70 -15.93 -3.64
N CYS A 305 16.13 -15.05 -2.82
CA CYS A 305 15.61 -15.41 -1.50
C CYS A 305 14.44 -16.39 -1.63
N ARG A 306 13.50 -16.19 -2.57
CA ARG A 306 12.39 -17.14 -2.81
C ARG A 306 12.90 -18.55 -3.12
N SER A 307 13.87 -18.67 -4.04
CA SER A 307 14.51 -19.96 -4.33
C SER A 307 15.25 -20.55 -3.12
N LEU A 308 15.91 -19.73 -2.31
CA LEU A 308 16.53 -20.19 -1.06
C LEU A 308 15.47 -20.72 -0.06
N PHE A 309 14.33 -20.06 0.03
CA PHE A 309 13.27 -20.38 0.97
C PHE A 309 12.49 -21.65 0.62
N GLU A 310 12.47 -22.07 -0.65
CA GLU A 310 11.93 -23.38 -1.07
C GLU A 310 12.65 -24.56 -0.40
N ASN A 311 13.88 -24.35 0.09
CA ASN A 311 14.70 -25.37 0.73
C ASN A 311 14.52 -25.41 2.27
N VAL A 312 13.68 -24.56 2.84
CA VAL A 312 13.44 -24.50 4.29
C VAL A 312 12.59 -25.70 4.72
N PRO A 313 13.04 -26.52 5.70
CA PRO A 313 12.28 -27.66 6.17
C PRO A 313 10.93 -27.23 6.74
N CYS A 314 9.91 -28.08 6.56
CA CYS A 314 8.50 -27.79 6.90
C CYS A 314 7.84 -26.69 6.04
N GLY A 315 8.53 -26.17 5.03
CA GLY A 315 8.00 -25.15 4.13
C GLY A 315 7.98 -23.75 4.75
N LEU A 316 8.38 -22.76 3.96
CA LEU A 316 8.27 -21.35 4.32
C LEU A 316 7.24 -20.67 3.43
N GLN A 317 6.25 -20.04 4.05
CA GLN A 317 5.31 -19.17 3.36
C GLN A 317 5.87 -17.75 3.34
N ILE A 318 5.73 -17.09 2.20
CA ILE A 318 6.24 -15.75 1.94
C ILE A 318 5.08 -14.94 1.37
N ARG A 319 4.97 -13.69 1.80
CA ARG A 319 4.17 -12.70 1.09
C ARG A 319 4.84 -11.34 1.12
N ASP A 320 4.49 -10.51 0.16
CA ASP A 320 4.93 -9.12 0.14
C ASP A 320 4.26 -8.34 1.27
N ALA A 321 4.93 -7.31 1.78
CA ALA A 321 4.34 -6.43 2.78
C ALA A 321 3.03 -5.82 2.25
N PRO A 322 1.97 -5.72 3.06
CA PRO A 322 0.67 -5.19 2.62
C PRO A 322 0.75 -3.79 2.01
N CYS A 323 1.80 -3.03 2.33
CA CYS A 323 2.06 -1.75 1.72
C CYS A 323 3.57 -1.46 1.70
N PRO A 324 4.15 -0.98 0.58
CA PRO A 324 5.58 -0.68 0.50
C PRO A 324 6.01 0.55 1.33
N THR A 325 5.14 1.11 2.20
CA THR A 325 5.50 2.22 3.12
C THR A 325 5.78 1.67 4.51
N LEU A 326 5.37 0.43 4.74
CA LEU A 326 5.77 -0.28 5.92
C LEU A 326 7.30 -0.36 5.94
N PRO A 327 7.90 -0.36 7.13
CA PRO A 327 9.35 -0.34 7.25
C PRO A 327 9.95 -1.75 7.14
N HIS A 328 9.25 -2.65 6.43
CA HIS A 328 9.61 -4.01 6.07
C HIS A 328 9.07 -4.31 4.67
N ASP A 329 9.68 -5.24 3.96
CA ASP A 329 9.36 -5.49 2.54
C ASP A 329 8.57 -6.78 2.33
N ILE A 330 8.80 -7.80 3.19
CA ILE A 330 8.09 -9.08 3.14
C ILE A 330 7.73 -9.57 4.53
N GLU A 331 6.84 -10.54 4.55
CA GLU A 331 6.47 -11.29 5.74
C GLU A 331 6.71 -12.77 5.49
N LEU A 332 7.31 -13.44 6.48
CA LEU A 332 7.64 -14.86 6.44
C LEU A 332 6.86 -15.61 7.51
N ARG A 333 6.59 -16.89 7.27
CA ARG A 333 6.01 -17.79 8.28
C ARG A 333 6.39 -19.23 7.95
N LEU A 334 6.88 -19.99 8.94
CA LEU A 334 6.99 -21.44 8.77
C LEU A 334 5.59 -22.04 8.66
N ALA A 335 5.36 -23.04 7.82
CA ALA A 335 4.01 -23.57 7.60
C ALA A 335 3.33 -24.08 8.90
N THR A 336 4.12 -24.44 9.91
CA THR A 336 3.66 -24.86 11.23
C THR A 336 3.25 -23.71 12.16
N TRP A 337 3.45 -22.47 11.75
CA TRP A 337 3.20 -21.28 12.55
C TRP A 337 1.91 -20.58 12.12
N THR A 338 1.30 -19.87 13.07
CA THR A 338 0.13 -19.02 12.81
C THR A 338 0.52 -17.57 12.52
N GLU A 339 1.58 -17.07 13.17
CA GLU A 339 2.02 -15.68 13.12
C GLU A 339 3.02 -15.41 12.01
N TRP A 340 2.92 -14.23 11.40
CA TRP A 340 3.86 -13.75 10.39
C TRP A 340 4.97 -12.94 11.04
N VAL A 341 6.22 -13.16 10.61
CA VAL A 341 7.37 -12.34 11.00
C VAL A 341 7.71 -11.36 9.88
N ARG A 342 7.98 -10.12 10.24
CA ARG A 342 8.25 -9.02 9.30
C ARG A 342 9.73 -8.97 8.99
N VAL A 343 10.08 -8.93 7.71
CA VAL A 343 11.47 -8.94 7.26
C VAL A 343 11.74 -7.71 6.39
N GLN A 344 12.71 -6.91 6.81
CA GLN A 344 13.27 -5.85 5.99
C GLN A 344 14.39 -6.43 5.13
N LEU A 345 14.31 -6.17 3.84
CA LEU A 345 15.27 -6.58 2.84
C LEU A 345 16.29 -5.47 2.58
N LYS A 346 17.56 -5.82 2.42
CA LYS A 346 18.62 -4.88 2.02
C LYS A 346 19.66 -5.54 1.12
N SER A 347 20.03 -4.87 0.04
CA SER A 347 21.28 -5.18 -0.66
C SER A 347 22.45 -4.44 0.00
N ALA A 348 23.55 -5.15 0.26
CA ALA A 348 24.81 -4.48 0.53
C ALA A 348 25.33 -3.76 -0.72
N TYR A 349 26.27 -2.83 -0.56
CA TYR A 349 27.04 -2.24 -1.65
C TYR A 349 28.53 -2.28 -1.35
N SER A 350 29.32 -2.50 -2.40
CA SER A 350 30.78 -2.56 -2.30
C SER A 350 31.34 -1.15 -2.22
N VAL A 351 32.37 -0.95 -1.39
CA VAL A 351 33.10 0.31 -1.32
C VAL A 351 34.49 0.08 -1.89
N GLN A 352 34.80 0.75 -3.01
CA GLN A 352 35.99 0.59 -3.86
C GLN A 352 37.35 0.58 -3.15
N LYS A 353 37.42 1.01 -1.88
CA LYS A 353 38.67 1.11 -1.09
C LYS A 353 38.80 0.05 0.01
N MET A 354 37.82 -0.84 0.17
CA MET A 354 37.84 -1.82 1.27
C MET A 354 38.27 -3.22 0.81
N ARG A 355 38.80 -3.97 1.77
CA ARG A 355 39.23 -5.38 1.61
C ARG A 355 38.11 -6.20 0.97
N CYS A 356 38.47 -7.14 0.09
CA CYS A 356 37.53 -8.04 -0.57
C CYS A 356 36.56 -8.67 0.43
N GLY A 357 35.26 -8.59 0.14
CA GLY A 357 34.18 -9.20 0.92
C GLY A 357 33.42 -8.28 1.88
N LEU A 358 33.91 -7.07 2.20
CA LEU A 358 33.16 -6.16 3.06
C LEU A 358 32.06 -5.41 2.28
N GLY A 359 30.81 -5.54 2.74
CA GLY A 359 29.65 -4.86 2.18
C GLY A 359 29.06 -3.84 3.15
N TYR A 360 28.75 -2.64 2.65
CA TYR A 360 28.02 -1.63 3.42
C TYR A 360 26.51 -1.81 3.25
N VAL A 361 25.78 -1.69 4.34
CA VAL A 361 24.33 -1.87 4.38
C VAL A 361 23.72 -0.63 4.98
N SER A 362 22.72 -0.04 4.30
CA SER A 362 21.99 1.09 4.85
C SER A 362 20.91 0.59 5.82
N THR A 363 21.00 1.03 7.07
CA THR A 363 20.05 0.71 8.16
C THR A 363 19.20 1.92 8.52
N LYS A 364 18.84 2.70 7.50
CA LYS A 364 17.98 3.88 7.64
C LYS A 364 16.74 3.74 6.76
N ARG A 365 15.66 4.36 7.21
CA ARG A 365 14.44 4.56 6.44
C ARG A 365 14.27 6.04 6.10
N GLN A 366 13.52 6.32 5.04
CA GLN A 366 13.19 7.68 4.61
C GLN A 366 11.74 8.02 5.00
N PRO A 367 11.49 8.58 6.19
CA PRO A 367 10.22 9.25 6.46
C PRO A 367 10.06 10.46 5.52
N VAL A 368 8.87 11.06 5.53
CA VAL A 368 8.56 12.30 4.79
C VAL A 368 9.59 13.42 5.05
N TRP A 369 10.23 13.41 6.23
CA TRP A 369 11.16 14.44 6.68
C TRP A 369 12.51 13.83 7.06
N GLY A 370 13.39 13.67 6.07
CA GLY A 370 14.78 13.25 6.26
C GLY A 370 14.96 11.73 6.36
N SER A 371 16.15 11.32 6.79
CA SER A 371 16.54 9.92 6.93
C SER A 371 16.76 9.60 8.41
N VAL A 372 16.14 8.53 8.91
CA VAL A 372 16.28 8.11 10.32
C VAL A 372 16.64 6.62 10.39
N PRO A 373 17.38 6.18 11.42
CA PRO A 373 17.57 4.76 11.67
C PRO A 373 16.24 4.03 11.84
N TYR A 374 16.24 2.73 11.58
CA TYR A 374 15.10 1.88 11.90
C TYR A 374 14.85 1.84 13.41
N SER A 375 13.61 1.55 13.79
CA SER A 375 13.19 1.32 15.18
C SER A 375 12.97 -0.16 15.47
N GLU A 376 13.10 -0.57 16.73
CA GLU A 376 12.90 -1.96 17.16
C GLU A 376 11.53 -2.54 16.80
N THR A 377 10.55 -1.68 16.53
CA THR A 377 9.20 -2.08 16.12
C THR A 377 9.00 -2.09 14.60
N ASP A 378 10.00 -1.73 13.81
CA ASP A 378 9.84 -1.60 12.36
C ASP A 378 9.76 -2.99 11.68
N PHE A 379 10.62 -3.93 12.05
CA PHE A 379 10.64 -5.29 11.52
C PHE A 379 11.13 -6.26 12.59
N ASP A 380 11.03 -7.57 12.33
CA ASP A 380 11.48 -8.62 13.23
C ASP A 380 12.87 -9.14 12.80
N PHE A 381 13.13 -9.24 11.49
CA PHE A 381 14.43 -9.60 10.94
C PHE A 381 14.91 -8.63 9.86
N LEU A 382 16.24 -8.47 9.76
CA LEU A 382 16.90 -7.85 8.63
C LEU A 382 17.57 -8.93 7.78
N LEU A 383 17.13 -9.10 6.54
CA LEU A 383 17.75 -9.99 5.56
C LEU A 383 18.61 -9.17 4.60
N VAL A 384 19.91 -9.48 4.57
CA VAL A 384 20.89 -8.75 3.75
C VAL A 384 21.56 -9.66 2.74
N SER A 385 21.55 -9.25 1.47
CA SER A 385 22.30 -9.91 0.39
C SER A 385 23.69 -9.32 0.19
N PRO A 386 24.58 -10.05 -0.48
CA PRO A 386 25.91 -9.55 -0.79
C PRO A 386 25.84 -8.38 -1.79
N PRO A 387 26.94 -7.59 -1.90
CA PRO A 387 26.99 -6.43 -2.78
C PRO A 387 26.65 -6.73 -4.24
N GLN A 388 25.68 -5.99 -4.80
CA GLN A 388 25.27 -6.16 -6.19
C GLN A 388 25.90 -5.13 -7.16
N ASN A 389 26.58 -4.13 -6.62
CA ASN A 389 26.99 -2.95 -7.37
C ASN A 389 28.46 -3.01 -7.78
N GLU A 390 28.99 -4.17 -8.15
CA GLU A 390 30.35 -4.25 -8.71
C GLU A 390 30.36 -3.46 -10.04
N THR A 391 30.83 -2.21 -9.98
CA THR A 391 30.92 -1.34 -11.15
C THR A 391 31.69 -2.07 -12.25
N ALA A 392 31.21 -1.99 -13.50
CA ALA A 392 31.81 -2.64 -14.69
C ALA A 392 33.35 -2.46 -14.81
N LYS A 393 33.91 -1.39 -14.24
CA LYS A 393 35.37 -1.18 -14.15
C LYS A 393 36.15 -2.24 -13.37
N SER A 394 35.48 -3.03 -12.52
CA SER A 394 36.07 -4.18 -11.84
C SER A 394 36.02 -5.47 -12.67
N ILE A 395 35.13 -5.53 -13.66
CA ILE A 395 34.93 -6.67 -14.56
C ILE A 395 36.02 -6.70 -15.63
N ASP A 396 36.51 -5.54 -16.09
CA ASP A 396 37.62 -5.46 -17.07
C ASP A 396 38.94 -6.07 -16.58
N ARG A 397 39.14 -6.21 -15.26
CA ARG A 397 40.30 -6.92 -14.68
C ARG A 397 40.06 -8.43 -14.48
N ARG A 398 38.85 -8.92 -14.71
CA ARG A 398 38.41 -10.31 -14.44
C ARG A 398 38.12 -11.12 -15.71
N SER A 399 38.49 -10.63 -16.89
CA SER A 399 38.29 -11.32 -18.19
C SER A 399 38.96 -12.70 -18.32
N SER A 400 39.61 -13.22 -17.28
CA SER A 400 40.14 -14.59 -17.20
C SER A 400 39.49 -15.50 -16.15
N MET A 401 38.44 -15.06 -15.43
CA MET A 401 37.84 -15.89 -14.37
C MET A 401 36.65 -16.73 -14.87
N SER A 402 36.63 -18.00 -14.47
CA SER A 402 35.66 -19.04 -14.82
C SER A 402 34.21 -18.68 -14.51
N SER A 403 33.25 -19.30 -15.21
CA SER A 403 31.79 -19.16 -15.05
C SER A 403 31.27 -19.31 -13.61
N ASN A 404 32.01 -19.97 -12.71
CA ASN A 404 31.61 -20.16 -11.31
C ASN A 404 31.54 -18.87 -10.47
N VAL A 405 32.08 -17.74 -10.93
CA VAL A 405 32.11 -16.48 -10.15
C VAL A 405 30.72 -15.87 -9.96
N GLU A 406 29.77 -16.06 -10.88
CA GLU A 406 28.42 -15.52 -10.73
C GLU A 406 27.60 -16.23 -9.65
N GLU A 407 27.78 -17.55 -9.50
CA GLU A 407 27.11 -18.33 -8.44
C GLU A 407 27.68 -17.98 -7.07
N ASP A 408 29.01 -17.88 -6.96
CA ASP A 408 29.69 -17.49 -5.73
C ASP A 408 29.28 -16.10 -5.21
N ARG A 409 28.87 -15.20 -6.11
CA ARG A 409 28.38 -13.86 -5.74
C ARG A 409 27.17 -13.91 -4.82
N TRP A 410 26.31 -14.92 -4.95
CA TRP A 410 25.09 -15.05 -4.14
C TRP A 410 25.24 -16.00 -2.96
N ARG A 411 26.45 -16.44 -2.65
CA ARG A 411 26.71 -17.48 -1.66
C ARG A 411 26.34 -17.09 -0.23
N PHE A 412 26.49 -15.83 0.15
CA PHE A 412 26.38 -15.43 1.57
C PHE A 412 25.24 -14.43 1.80
N PHE A 413 24.27 -14.81 2.62
CA PHE A 413 23.22 -13.93 3.12
C PHE A 413 23.37 -13.72 4.62
N TYR A 414 22.76 -12.67 5.16
CA TYR A 414 22.64 -12.48 6.60
C TYR A 414 21.17 -12.38 6.98
N LEU A 415 20.70 -13.22 7.90
CA LEU A 415 19.36 -13.12 8.49
C LEU A 415 19.50 -12.74 9.96
N ILE A 416 19.39 -11.45 10.26
CA ILE A 416 19.75 -10.89 11.57
C ILE A 416 18.48 -10.52 12.36
N PRO A 417 18.26 -11.10 13.54
CA PRO A 417 17.18 -10.68 14.42
C PRO A 417 17.29 -9.21 14.85
N THR A 418 16.15 -8.53 14.96
CA THR A 418 16.11 -7.11 15.37
C THR A 418 16.66 -6.89 16.77
N GLN A 419 16.45 -7.85 17.67
CA GLN A 419 16.96 -7.84 19.04
C GLN A 419 18.49 -7.79 19.06
N GLU A 420 19.14 -8.50 18.14
CA GLU A 420 20.60 -8.52 18.02
C GLU A 420 21.10 -7.20 17.43
N LEU A 421 20.35 -6.59 16.50
CA LEU A 421 20.63 -5.26 15.98
C LEU A 421 20.43 -4.15 17.04
N VAL A 422 19.45 -4.28 17.93
CA VAL A 422 19.25 -3.38 19.07
C VAL A 422 20.42 -3.53 20.05
N ARG A 423 20.79 -4.77 20.41
CA ARG A 423 21.93 -5.04 21.31
C ARG A 423 23.24 -4.46 20.79
N ASP A 424 23.48 -4.51 19.48
CA ASP A 424 24.66 -3.93 18.84
C ASP A 424 24.53 -2.43 18.52
N GLY A 425 23.38 -1.85 18.83
CA GLY A 425 23.11 -0.43 18.70
C GLY A 425 22.88 0.11 17.30
N ILE A 426 22.53 -0.79 16.40
CA ILE A 426 22.27 -0.53 14.99
C ILE A 426 20.84 -0.01 14.81
N VAL A 427 19.88 -0.61 15.51
CA VAL A 427 18.47 -0.20 15.50
C VAL A 427 18.21 0.72 16.70
N SER A 428 17.34 1.70 16.53
CA SER A 428 16.93 2.59 17.62
C SER A 428 15.97 1.87 18.57
N SER A 429 16.24 1.98 19.87
CA SER A 429 15.40 1.42 20.93
C SER A 429 14.95 2.52 21.87
N ARG A 430 13.68 2.48 22.29
CA ARG A 430 13.12 3.48 23.21
C ARG A 430 13.61 3.27 24.63
N GLU A 431 13.68 2.01 25.06
CA GLU A 431 14.09 1.63 26.41
C GLU A 431 15.57 1.98 26.63
N GLY A 432 16.41 1.81 25.62
CA GLY A 432 17.85 2.10 25.70
C GLY A 432 18.27 3.54 25.39
N THR A 433 17.35 4.48 25.12
CA THR A 433 17.64 5.84 24.60
C THR A 433 18.52 5.88 23.34
N GLN A 434 18.62 4.75 22.65
CA GLN A 434 19.60 4.53 21.60
C GLN A 434 19.12 5.11 20.27
N LYS A 435 19.93 5.98 19.66
CA LYS A 435 19.57 6.63 18.38
C LYS A 435 19.61 5.68 17.16
N GLY A 436 20.34 4.56 17.25
CA GLY A 436 20.60 3.65 16.13
C GLY A 436 21.66 4.19 15.16
N LEU A 437 22.12 3.33 14.25
CA LEU A 437 23.05 3.66 13.18
C LEU A 437 22.32 3.74 11.85
N GLN A 438 22.82 4.57 10.93
CA GLN A 438 22.27 4.68 9.57
C GLN A 438 22.92 3.71 8.58
N THR A 439 24.08 3.17 8.93
CA THR A 439 24.83 2.21 8.13
C THR A 439 25.56 1.20 9.01
N ILE A 440 25.76 0.00 8.48
CA ILE A 440 26.61 -1.04 9.05
C ILE A 440 27.49 -1.66 7.98
N THR A 441 28.48 -2.45 8.39
CA THR A 441 29.35 -3.22 7.50
C THR A 441 29.24 -4.70 7.85
N LEU A 442 29.07 -5.55 6.84
CA LEU A 442 28.99 -7.00 6.95
C LEU A 442 30.09 -7.65 6.10
N ASP A 443 30.53 -8.85 6.49
CA ASP A 443 31.60 -9.59 5.81
C ASP A 443 31.03 -10.78 5.00
N PHE A 444 31.03 -10.63 3.69
CA PHE A 444 30.59 -11.63 2.72
C PHE A 444 31.75 -12.44 2.14
N SER A 445 32.95 -12.39 2.72
CA SER A 445 34.07 -13.27 2.30
C SER A 445 33.89 -14.70 2.82
N THR A 446 34.64 -15.67 2.30
CA THR A 446 34.65 -17.05 2.82
C THR A 446 35.38 -17.22 4.16
N LYS A 447 35.87 -16.11 4.75
CA LYS A 447 36.63 -16.13 6.02
C LYS A 447 35.74 -16.52 7.19
N THR A 448 36.34 -17.17 8.19
CA THR A 448 35.66 -17.53 9.43
C THR A 448 35.54 -16.31 10.36
N ALA A 449 34.62 -16.38 11.33
CA ALA A 449 34.39 -15.30 12.30
C ALA A 449 35.66 -14.90 13.06
N GLU A 450 36.56 -15.85 13.35
CA GLU A 450 37.83 -15.64 14.06
C GLU A 450 38.82 -14.78 13.26
N GLN A 451 38.74 -14.85 11.93
CA GLN A 451 39.57 -14.07 11.03
C GLN A 451 39.03 -12.65 10.81
N CYS A 452 37.74 -12.43 11.11
CA CYS A 452 37.10 -11.12 11.05
C CYS A 452 37.42 -10.36 12.35
N ARG A 453 37.91 -9.12 12.23
CA ARG A 453 38.11 -8.22 13.39
C ARG A 453 37.05 -7.12 13.41
N GLY A 454 36.64 -6.71 14.61
CA GLY A 454 35.78 -5.55 14.83
C GLY A 454 34.28 -5.86 14.82
N ARG A 455 33.46 -4.82 14.60
CA ARG A 455 31.98 -4.90 14.67
C ARG A 455 31.35 -5.93 13.71
N PRO A 456 31.82 -6.11 12.46
CA PRO A 456 31.24 -7.10 11.55
C PRO A 456 31.30 -8.54 12.08
N ALA A 457 32.35 -8.88 12.85
CA ALA A 457 32.54 -10.22 13.39
C ALA A 457 31.41 -10.64 14.36
N ARG A 458 30.78 -9.68 15.06
CA ARG A 458 29.68 -9.94 15.99
C ARG A 458 28.40 -10.45 15.31
N LEU A 459 28.21 -10.10 14.05
CA LEU A 459 27.05 -10.49 13.26
C LEU A 459 27.33 -11.71 12.38
N HIS A 460 28.57 -12.20 12.34
CA HIS A 460 28.99 -13.31 11.48
C HIS A 460 28.24 -14.62 11.77
N LYS A 461 27.77 -14.83 13.01
CA LYS A 461 26.94 -15.99 13.36
C LYS A 461 25.56 -16.01 12.69
N TRP A 462 25.10 -14.88 12.15
CA TRP A 462 23.83 -14.75 11.42
C TRP A 462 23.99 -14.91 9.91
N LYS A 463 25.20 -15.27 9.47
CA LYS A 463 25.54 -15.47 8.06
C LYS A 463 25.12 -16.88 7.62
N ILE A 464 24.40 -16.95 6.51
CA ILE A 464 23.91 -18.16 5.88
C ILE A 464 24.76 -18.40 4.63
N ASP A 465 25.37 -19.58 4.53
CA ASP A 465 26.11 -20.04 3.35
C ASP A 465 25.20 -20.91 2.47
N THR A 466 24.88 -20.41 1.27
CA THR A 466 23.98 -21.07 0.32
C THR A 466 24.69 -22.03 -0.62
N PHE A 467 25.98 -22.34 -0.40
CA PHE A 467 26.68 -23.39 -1.15
C PHE A 467 25.98 -24.75 -1.03
N ASN A 468 25.35 -25.02 0.11
CA ASN A 468 24.43 -26.14 0.30
C ASN A 468 23.04 -25.59 0.66
N LEU A 469 22.14 -25.52 -0.32
CA LEU A 469 20.80 -24.93 -0.15
C LEU A 469 19.97 -25.61 0.95
N HIS A 470 20.10 -26.92 1.12
CA HIS A 470 19.38 -27.65 2.17
C HIS A 470 19.88 -27.28 3.58
N LEU A 471 21.21 -27.17 3.76
CA LEU A 471 21.78 -26.71 5.02
C LEU A 471 21.40 -25.25 5.31
N ALA A 472 21.43 -24.40 4.28
CA ALA A 472 20.99 -23.02 4.39
C ALA A 472 19.51 -22.91 4.81
N GLY A 473 18.64 -23.75 4.23
CA GLY A 473 17.24 -23.86 4.62
C GLY A 473 17.05 -24.26 6.08
N LYS A 474 17.83 -25.23 6.58
CA LYS A 474 17.85 -25.60 8.01
C LYS A 474 18.27 -24.44 8.90
N GLN A 475 19.36 -23.75 8.56
CA GLN A 475 19.82 -22.58 9.31
C GLN A 475 18.76 -21.47 9.37
N ILE A 476 18.03 -21.22 8.28
CA ILE A 476 16.92 -20.26 8.27
C ILE A 476 15.82 -20.69 9.24
N ALA A 477 15.40 -21.96 9.21
CA ALA A 477 14.38 -22.46 10.14
C ALA A 477 14.82 -22.35 11.61
N GLU A 478 16.10 -22.62 11.90
CA GLU A 478 16.68 -22.49 13.23
C GLU A 478 16.69 -21.03 13.72
N VAL A 479 17.15 -20.09 12.89
CA VAL A 479 17.18 -18.65 13.21
C VAL A 479 15.77 -18.12 13.48
N LEU A 480 14.79 -18.50 12.65
CA LEU A 480 13.40 -18.14 12.87
C LEU A 480 12.90 -18.71 14.20
N SER A 481 13.10 -20.01 14.44
CA SER A 481 12.59 -20.70 15.64
C SER A 481 13.20 -20.19 16.94
N PHE A 482 14.49 -19.85 16.93
CA PHE A 482 15.21 -19.36 18.09
C PHE A 482 14.61 -18.06 18.66
N GLU A 483 14.24 -17.10 17.81
CA GLU A 483 13.64 -15.84 18.27
C GLU A 483 12.23 -16.04 18.82
N ARG A 484 11.47 -16.99 18.27
CA ARG A 484 10.15 -17.33 18.81
C ARG A 484 10.26 -17.96 20.20
N GLY A 485 11.25 -18.85 20.40
CA GLY A 485 11.59 -19.39 21.72
C GLY A 485 11.79 -18.27 22.73
N ARG A 486 12.67 -17.30 22.42
CA ARG A 486 12.91 -16.13 23.28
C ARG A 486 11.65 -15.31 23.59
N GLN A 487 10.75 -15.12 22.63
CA GLN A 487 9.52 -14.35 22.84
C GLN A 487 8.52 -15.08 23.74
N ALA A 488 8.36 -16.40 23.54
CA ALA A 488 7.54 -17.25 24.39
C ALA A 488 8.11 -17.36 25.82
N GLU A 489 9.43 -17.27 25.94
CA GLU A 489 10.22 -17.48 27.16
C GLU A 489 10.47 -16.21 28.00
N SER A 490 9.77 -15.11 27.72
CA SER A 490 9.69 -13.98 28.67
C SER A 490 9.01 -14.34 30.00
N LEU A 491 8.53 -15.59 30.13
CA LEU A 491 8.40 -16.32 31.39
C LEU A 491 9.54 -17.36 31.52
N SER A 492 10.66 -16.92 32.13
CA SER A 492 11.82 -17.70 32.62
C SER A 492 12.33 -18.86 31.76
N PHE A 493 13.47 -18.66 31.08
CA PHE A 493 14.20 -19.75 30.44
C PHE A 493 15.68 -19.79 30.83
N LYS A 494 16.14 -21.01 31.13
CA LYS A 494 17.51 -21.33 31.57
C LYS A 494 18.43 -21.53 30.37
N GLY A 495 19.71 -21.18 30.54
CA GLY A 495 20.71 -20.98 29.47
C GLY A 495 21.19 -22.20 28.66
N GLU A 496 20.50 -23.34 28.68
CA GLU A 496 20.98 -24.59 28.05
C GLU A 496 20.87 -24.59 26.52
N ASN A 497 19.88 -23.88 25.94
CA ASN A 497 19.70 -23.80 24.48
C ASN A 497 20.75 -22.93 23.75
N ARG A 498 21.51 -22.10 24.48
CA ARG A 498 22.57 -21.28 23.89
C ARG A 498 23.77 -22.10 23.43
N ASN A 499 24.11 -23.15 24.18
CA ASN A 499 25.23 -24.03 23.86
C ASN A 499 24.91 -24.94 22.65
N ALA A 500 23.63 -25.30 22.44
CA ALA A 500 23.21 -26.11 21.30
C ALA A 500 23.33 -25.35 19.96
N LEU A 501 23.00 -24.05 19.95
CA LEU A 501 23.16 -23.19 18.76
C LEU A 501 24.63 -22.83 18.48
N GLU A 502 25.44 -22.67 19.53
CA GLU A 502 26.89 -22.49 19.37
C GLU A 502 27.60 -23.80 18.95
N ALA A 503 27.02 -24.97 19.26
CA ALA A 503 27.53 -26.29 18.88
C ALA A 503 27.03 -26.80 17.51
N SER A 504 25.92 -26.30 16.98
CA SER A 504 25.39 -26.70 15.65
C SER A 504 26.06 -26.00 14.47
N ILE A 505 26.95 -25.04 14.73
CA ILE A 505 27.84 -24.43 13.73
C ILE A 505 28.95 -25.44 13.40
N PRO A 506 29.22 -25.79 12.13
CA PRO A 506 30.22 -26.79 11.78
C PRO A 506 31.62 -26.40 12.28
N LEU A 507 32.08 -27.05 13.34
CA LEU A 507 33.46 -27.00 13.83
C LEU A 507 34.34 -27.93 13.00
N THR A 508 34.72 -27.49 11.81
CA THR A 508 35.92 -28.03 11.14
C THR A 508 37.17 -27.32 11.68
N VAL A 509 37.80 -27.98 12.67
CA VAL A 509 39.23 -28.03 13.07
C VAL A 509 40.05 -26.71 13.01
N GLY A 510 40.74 -26.24 14.05
CA GLY A 510 41.34 -26.96 15.16
C GLY A 510 41.82 -26.04 16.30
N LYS A 511 42.04 -26.68 17.45
CA LYS A 511 42.53 -26.10 18.70
C LYS A 511 43.95 -25.56 18.53
N HIS A 512 44.12 -24.26 18.68
CA HIS A 512 45.26 -23.62 19.36
C HIS A 512 45.03 -22.11 19.44
N SER A 513 44.89 -21.54 20.64
CA SER A 513 45.89 -20.57 21.11
C SER A 513 45.63 -20.14 22.56
N ARG A 514 46.71 -20.10 23.33
CA ARG A 514 46.79 -19.59 24.70
C ARG A 514 46.90 -18.05 24.66
N SER A 515 46.27 -17.41 25.66
CA SER A 515 46.65 -16.17 26.35
C SER A 515 47.33 -15.03 25.57
N ILE A 516 46.66 -13.88 25.43
CA ILE A 516 47.29 -12.55 25.30
C ILE A 516 46.43 -11.51 26.08
N PRO A 517 47.02 -10.52 26.78
CA PRO A 517 46.39 -9.81 27.89
C PRO A 517 45.60 -8.56 27.47
N ALA A 518 44.74 -8.12 28.40
CA ALA A 518 43.97 -6.90 28.33
C ALA A 518 44.88 -5.66 28.50
N PHE A 519 44.93 -4.77 27.51
CA PHE A 519 45.22 -3.34 27.68
C PHE A 519 44.83 -2.57 26.42
N GLY A 520 44.16 -1.41 26.56
CA GLY A 520 43.92 -0.50 25.44
C GLY A 520 42.83 0.55 25.67
N GLN A 521 43.18 1.61 26.39
CA GLN A 521 42.51 2.90 26.57
C GLN A 521 41.45 3.32 25.52
N VAL A 522 40.28 3.69 26.04
CA VAL A 522 39.23 4.42 25.34
C VAL A 522 39.69 5.86 25.07
N ARG A 523 40.00 6.18 23.81
CA ARG A 523 40.10 7.57 23.36
C ARG A 523 38.70 8.16 23.18
N LYS A 524 38.44 9.21 23.95
CA LYS A 524 37.26 10.09 23.91
C LYS A 524 37.19 10.77 22.54
N ILE A 525 36.22 10.39 21.70
CA ILE A 525 35.93 11.10 20.45
C ILE A 525 34.96 12.23 20.78
N THR A 526 35.40 13.46 20.52
CA THR A 526 34.63 14.70 20.59
C THR A 526 33.49 14.65 19.57
N THR A 527 32.25 14.63 20.06
CA THR A 527 31.04 14.85 19.25
C THR A 527 30.81 16.35 19.06
N PHE A 528 30.68 16.79 17.81
CA PHE A 528 30.14 18.11 17.47
C PHE A 528 28.65 18.15 17.79
N ASP A 529 28.23 19.16 18.58
CA ASP A 529 26.84 19.49 18.80
C ASP A 529 26.21 20.04 17.52
N SER A 530 25.20 19.34 17.00
CA SER A 530 24.21 19.91 16.08
C SER A 530 22.89 20.01 16.84
N GLN A 531 22.68 21.16 17.49
CA GLN A 531 21.37 21.55 17.99
C GLN A 531 20.45 21.83 16.79
N GLY A 532 19.66 20.83 16.43
CA GLY A 532 18.45 21.00 15.62
C GLY A 532 17.30 20.32 16.36
N GLN A 533 16.50 21.08 17.10
CA GLN A 533 15.26 20.57 17.68
C GLN A 533 14.31 20.15 16.55
N VAL A 534 14.08 18.84 16.46
CA VAL A 534 13.11 18.23 15.54
C VAL A 534 11.71 18.26 16.18
N PRO A 535 10.65 18.68 15.48
CA PRO A 535 9.31 18.74 16.06
C PRO A 535 8.75 17.34 16.36
N SER A 536 8.24 17.15 17.57
CA SER A 536 7.79 15.88 18.19
C SER A 536 6.52 15.22 17.59
N ASN A 537 5.98 15.69 16.46
CA ASN A 537 4.61 15.36 16.05
C ASN A 537 4.42 14.08 15.21
N THR A 538 5.46 13.53 14.55
CA THR A 538 5.30 12.46 13.54
C THR A 538 5.34 11.02 14.07
N LYS A 539 5.96 10.76 15.24
CA LYS A 539 5.95 9.42 15.89
C LYS A 539 4.57 8.97 16.39
N SER A 540 3.57 9.85 16.34
CA SER A 540 2.25 9.63 16.91
C SER A 540 1.25 8.93 15.97
N VAL A 541 1.48 8.90 14.66
CA VAL A 541 0.41 8.57 13.69
C VAL A 541 0.23 7.07 13.42
N VAL A 542 1.31 6.27 13.30
CA VAL A 542 1.22 4.82 13.02
C VAL A 542 0.84 4.01 14.26
N ARG A 543 1.31 4.40 15.45
CA ARG A 543 0.86 3.81 16.73
C ARG A 543 -0.62 4.06 17.02
N ARG A 544 -1.23 5.08 16.41
CA ARG A 544 -2.65 5.40 16.62
C ARG A 544 -3.58 4.39 15.96
N SER A 545 -3.24 3.75 14.84
CA SER A 545 -4.20 2.91 14.11
C SER A 545 -4.46 1.55 14.77
N HIS A 546 -3.42 0.83 15.21
CA HIS A 546 -3.60 -0.47 15.88
C HIS A 546 -4.26 -0.32 17.26
N HIS A 547 -3.78 0.66 18.03
CA HIS A 547 -4.34 0.96 19.34
C HIS A 547 -5.81 1.41 19.27
N TRP A 548 -6.19 2.14 18.22
CA TRP A 548 -7.57 2.57 18.03
C TRP A 548 -8.51 1.39 17.77
N TRP A 549 -8.11 0.41 16.95
CA TRP A 549 -8.90 -0.79 16.69
C TRP A 549 -9.13 -1.64 17.95
N GLU A 550 -8.08 -1.92 18.74
CA GLU A 550 -8.21 -2.64 20.01
C GLU A 550 -9.17 -1.95 20.98
N THR A 551 -9.17 -0.62 20.98
CA THR A 551 -10.06 0.20 21.81
C THR A 551 -11.51 0.04 21.37
N GLU A 552 -11.78 0.10 20.06
CA GLU A 552 -13.12 -0.05 19.51
C GLU A 552 -13.67 -1.45 19.80
N ARG A 553 -12.84 -2.49 19.64
CA ARG A 553 -13.18 -3.86 20.01
C ARG A 553 -13.50 -4.02 21.50
N SER A 554 -12.70 -3.39 22.37
CA SER A 554 -12.93 -3.40 23.81
C SER A 554 -14.24 -2.69 24.17
N ALA A 555 -14.57 -1.60 23.46
CA ALA A 555 -15.79 -0.85 23.65
C ALA A 555 -17.03 -1.63 23.20
N VAL A 556 -16.95 -2.31 22.06
CA VAL A 556 -18.00 -3.21 21.56
C VAL A 556 -18.20 -4.40 22.51
N SER A 557 -17.12 -5.00 23.01
CA SER A 557 -17.19 -6.11 23.98
C SER A 557 -17.85 -5.68 25.30
N LEU A 558 -17.48 -4.50 25.81
CA LEU A 558 -18.10 -3.91 26.99
C LEU A 558 -19.60 -3.65 26.76
N LEU A 559 -19.96 -3.12 25.60
CA LEU A 559 -21.35 -2.91 25.21
C LEU A 559 -22.10 -4.25 25.19
N ARG A 560 -21.61 -5.26 24.47
CA ARG A 560 -22.23 -6.61 24.41
C ARG A 560 -22.50 -7.20 25.80
N THR A 561 -21.54 -7.07 26.72
CA THR A 561 -21.69 -7.55 28.10
C THR A 561 -22.86 -6.86 28.80
N SER A 562 -23.04 -5.56 28.59
CA SER A 562 -24.17 -4.80 29.15
C SER A 562 -25.51 -5.03 28.45
N LEU A 563 -25.54 -5.69 27.29
CA LEU A 563 -26.81 -6.03 26.63
C LEU A 563 -27.47 -7.29 27.20
N GLN A 564 -26.75 -8.07 28.01
CA GLN A 564 -27.29 -9.26 28.64
C GLN A 564 -28.35 -8.91 29.70
N ALA A 565 -29.26 -9.85 29.96
CA ALA A 565 -30.32 -9.68 30.95
C ALA A 565 -29.71 -9.51 32.36
N ALA A 566 -30.03 -8.41 33.03
CA ALA A 566 -29.54 -8.10 34.37
C ALA A 566 -30.44 -7.06 35.05
N GLY A 567 -30.65 -7.15 36.37
CA GLY A 567 -31.26 -6.08 37.17
C GLY A 567 -32.57 -5.50 36.63
N GLY A 568 -33.55 -6.33 36.29
CA GLY A 568 -34.85 -5.88 35.75
C GLY A 568 -34.85 -5.48 34.27
N PHE A 569 -33.69 -5.38 33.63
CA PHE A 569 -33.56 -5.28 32.18
C PHE A 569 -33.61 -6.69 31.56
N ARG A 570 -34.58 -6.93 30.67
CA ARG A 570 -34.81 -8.25 30.03
C ARG A 570 -33.70 -8.67 29.07
N GLY A 571 -32.79 -7.76 28.71
CA GLY A 571 -31.74 -8.01 27.74
C GLY A 571 -32.13 -7.61 26.31
N LEU A 572 -31.11 -7.40 25.49
CA LEU A 572 -31.19 -7.31 24.05
C LEU A 572 -30.40 -8.49 23.47
N GLU A 573 -30.88 -9.06 22.37
CA GLU A 573 -30.13 -10.02 21.60
C GLU A 573 -29.42 -9.34 20.42
N GLU A 574 -28.23 -9.86 20.11
CA GLU A 574 -27.51 -9.57 18.87
C GLU A 574 -27.84 -10.65 17.86
N SER A 575 -27.74 -10.33 16.57
CA SER A 575 -27.89 -11.32 15.52
C SER A 575 -26.93 -12.50 15.73
N SER A 576 -27.45 -13.72 15.61
CA SER A 576 -26.63 -14.95 15.65
C SER A 576 -25.61 -15.01 14.50
N VAL A 577 -25.91 -14.33 13.40
CA VAL A 577 -24.98 -14.08 12.31
C VAL A 577 -24.39 -12.68 12.49
N PRO A 578 -23.09 -12.52 12.77
CA PRO A 578 -22.50 -11.21 12.97
C PRO A 578 -22.67 -10.34 11.72
N LEU A 579 -22.74 -9.03 11.91
CA LEU A 579 -22.62 -8.11 10.78
C LEU A 579 -21.21 -8.23 10.18
N PRO A 580 -21.06 -8.10 8.85
CA PRO A 580 -19.76 -8.06 8.22
C PRO A 580 -18.89 -6.96 8.85
N PRO A 581 -17.57 -7.15 8.98
CA PRO A 581 -16.67 -6.14 9.53
C PRO A 581 -16.72 -4.75 8.91
N PHE A 582 -17.20 -4.67 7.66
CA PHE A 582 -17.29 -3.44 6.88
C PHE A 582 -18.72 -2.92 6.76
N ALA A 583 -19.67 -3.53 7.47
CA ALA A 583 -21.03 -3.05 7.55
C ALA A 583 -21.03 -1.63 8.13
N ARG A 584 -21.99 -0.83 7.70
CA ARG A 584 -22.16 0.54 8.21
C ARG A 584 -22.56 0.59 9.69
N ALA A 585 -22.92 -0.54 10.31
CA ALA A 585 -23.19 -0.65 11.73
C ALA A 585 -22.26 -1.71 12.32
N ASP A 586 -21.78 -1.47 13.54
CA ASP A 586 -20.91 -2.44 14.23
C ASP A 586 -21.73 -3.53 14.94
N LEU A 587 -23.00 -3.21 15.27
CA LEU A 587 -23.94 -4.10 15.95
C LEU A 587 -25.35 -3.96 15.35
N ALA A 588 -26.09 -5.06 15.37
CA ALA A 588 -27.53 -5.10 15.12
C ALA A 588 -28.19 -5.69 16.37
N VAL A 589 -29.07 -4.94 17.03
CA VAL A 589 -29.70 -5.37 18.30
C VAL A 589 -31.22 -5.30 18.25
N ARG A 590 -31.89 -6.18 18.98
CA ARG A 590 -33.35 -6.15 19.20
C ARG A 590 -33.73 -6.71 20.58
N PRO A 591 -34.96 -6.49 21.08
CA PRO A 591 -35.43 -7.10 22.33
C PRO A 591 -35.25 -8.62 22.32
N LEU A 592 -34.76 -9.17 23.43
CA LEU A 592 -34.59 -10.62 23.60
C LEU A 592 -35.92 -11.35 23.33
N GLY A 593 -35.91 -12.34 22.44
CA GLY A 593 -37.10 -13.10 22.05
C GLY A 593 -38.07 -12.37 21.10
N CYS A 594 -37.65 -11.26 20.50
CA CYS A 594 -38.46 -10.58 19.49
C CYS A 594 -38.58 -11.43 18.22
N PRO A 595 -39.80 -11.77 17.75
CA PRO A 595 -39.98 -12.62 16.58
C PRO A 595 -39.78 -11.86 15.25
N GLU A 596 -39.80 -10.52 15.27
CA GLU A 596 -39.67 -9.70 14.07
C GLU A 596 -38.21 -9.59 13.62
N ASP A 597 -37.95 -9.78 12.32
CA ASP A 597 -36.66 -9.47 11.68
C ASP A 597 -36.50 -7.95 11.52
N LEU A 598 -36.52 -7.23 12.63
CA LEU A 598 -36.35 -5.78 12.69
C LEU A 598 -35.27 -5.46 13.71
N TRP A 599 -34.12 -5.05 13.20
CA TRP A 599 -32.93 -4.80 13.99
C TRP A 599 -32.65 -3.30 14.07
N LEU A 600 -32.23 -2.84 15.25
CA LEU A 600 -31.72 -1.50 15.44
C LEU A 600 -30.22 -1.50 15.07
N PRO A 601 -29.81 -0.80 14.00
CA PRO A 601 -28.40 -0.66 13.66
C PRO A 601 -27.69 0.31 14.60
N VAL A 602 -26.59 -0.15 15.18
CA VAL A 602 -25.80 0.59 16.17
C VAL A 602 -24.36 0.73 15.66
N GLN A 603 -23.91 1.97 15.49
CA GLN A 603 -22.50 2.30 15.26
C GLN A 603 -21.85 2.70 16.58
N VAL A 604 -20.78 2.01 16.94
CA VAL A 604 -19.95 2.28 18.11
C VAL A 604 -18.75 3.12 17.68
N LYS A 605 -18.37 4.09 18.51
CA LYS A 605 -17.07 4.77 18.42
C LYS A 605 -16.43 4.85 19.77
N SER A 606 -15.12 4.65 19.81
CA SER A 606 -14.37 4.61 21.05
C SER A 606 -13.27 5.68 21.12
N ALA A 607 -12.93 6.09 22.34
CA ALA A 607 -11.81 6.99 22.61
C ALA A 607 -11.08 6.58 23.90
N THR A 608 -9.76 6.39 23.84
CA THR A 608 -8.92 6.13 25.03
C THR A 608 -8.38 7.37 25.71
N ARG A 609 -8.28 8.48 24.97
CA ARG A 609 -7.49 9.63 25.41
C ARG A 609 -8.36 10.87 25.57
N LEU A 610 -8.53 11.31 26.81
CA LEU A 610 -8.90 12.69 27.10
C LEU A 610 -7.79 13.59 26.57
N GLN A 611 -8.12 14.50 25.65
CA GLN A 611 -7.15 15.51 25.27
C GLN A 611 -6.86 16.36 26.52
N PRO A 612 -5.58 16.50 26.93
CA PRO A 612 -5.27 17.33 28.08
C PRO A 612 -5.77 18.76 27.82
N PRO A 613 -6.22 19.46 28.87
CA PRO A 613 -6.65 20.84 28.75
C PRO A 613 -5.57 21.66 28.05
N VAL A 614 -5.97 22.48 27.06
CA VAL A 614 -5.03 23.39 26.38
C VAL A 614 -4.57 24.41 27.43
N VAL A 615 -3.31 24.28 27.85
CA VAL A 615 -2.70 25.15 28.87
C VAL A 615 -2.77 26.60 28.39
N GLY A 616 -3.48 27.46 29.11
CA GLY A 616 -3.51 28.92 28.87
C GLY A 616 -4.87 29.61 28.93
N LYS A 617 -6.00 28.90 29.06
CA LYS A 617 -7.34 29.53 29.19
C LYS A 617 -8.23 28.75 30.17
N GLY A 618 -8.19 29.10 31.46
CA GLY A 618 -9.09 28.54 32.49
C GLY A 618 -8.94 27.02 32.72
N ARG A 619 -9.62 26.49 33.76
CA ARG A 619 -9.71 25.04 33.99
C ARG A 619 -10.49 24.41 32.83
N ALA A 620 -9.81 23.97 31.78
CA ALA A 620 -10.48 23.30 30.67
C ALA A 620 -10.89 21.88 31.10
N SER A 621 -12.19 21.58 30.98
CA SER A 621 -12.73 20.27 31.31
C SER A 621 -12.18 19.18 30.37
N PRO A 622 -12.03 17.93 30.86
CA PRO A 622 -11.63 16.79 30.03
C PRO A 622 -12.54 16.65 28.80
N THR A 623 -11.95 16.34 27.64
CA THR A 623 -12.65 16.24 26.36
C THR A 623 -12.35 14.91 25.66
N CYS A 624 -13.40 14.19 25.24
CA CYS A 624 -13.37 13.09 24.29
C CYS A 624 -13.71 13.57 22.88
N LEU A 625 -13.04 13.03 21.86
CA LEU A 625 -13.30 13.33 20.45
C LEU A 625 -13.58 12.04 19.69
N PHE A 626 -14.75 11.93 19.09
CA PHE A 626 -15.18 10.79 18.29
C PHE A 626 -15.28 11.22 16.83
N GLU A 627 -14.63 10.50 15.92
CA GLU A 627 -14.74 10.75 14.48
C GLU A 627 -16.00 10.05 13.96
N LYS A 628 -16.79 10.80 13.19
CA LYS A 628 -18.00 10.29 12.57
C LYS A 628 -17.78 10.17 11.07
N GLU A 629 -17.96 8.98 10.53
CA GLU A 629 -18.01 8.77 9.08
C GLU A 629 -19.32 9.29 8.48
N LYS A 630 -19.33 9.47 7.16
CA LYS A 630 -20.52 9.94 6.45
C LYS A 630 -21.44 8.75 6.19
N ASN A 631 -22.75 9.02 6.06
CA ASN A 631 -23.78 8.02 5.79
C ASN A 631 -23.99 7.08 6.98
N TYR A 632 -24.60 7.58 8.06
CA TYR A 632 -25.11 6.74 9.15
C TYR A 632 -26.62 6.97 9.34
N ASP A 633 -27.29 7.44 8.30
CA ASP A 633 -28.70 7.86 8.35
C ASP A 633 -29.57 6.69 8.82
N GLY A 634 -30.46 6.97 9.79
CA GLY A 634 -31.30 5.97 10.43
C GLY A 634 -30.63 5.08 11.48
N MET A 635 -29.34 5.29 11.81
CA MET A 635 -28.62 4.50 12.81
C MET A 635 -28.53 5.19 14.17
N LEU A 636 -28.19 4.42 15.20
CA LEU A 636 -27.89 4.96 16.52
C LEU A 636 -26.38 5.00 16.75
N PHE A 637 -25.86 6.11 17.29
CA PHE A 637 -24.42 6.33 17.45
C PHE A 637 -24.03 6.27 18.93
N VAL A 638 -23.18 5.31 19.29
CA VAL A 638 -22.77 5.03 20.67
C VAL A 638 -21.30 5.40 20.84
N CYS A 639 -21.05 6.45 21.63
CA CYS A 639 -19.71 6.94 21.95
C CYS A 639 -19.26 6.36 23.30
N ILE A 640 -18.15 5.63 23.33
CA ILE A 640 -17.62 5.00 24.56
C ILE A 640 -16.21 5.52 24.85
N SER A 641 -16.01 6.05 26.05
CA SER A 641 -14.69 6.43 26.53
C SER A 641 -14.13 5.34 27.45
N LEU A 642 -13.02 4.74 27.03
CA LEU A 642 -12.28 3.73 27.79
C LEU A 642 -11.04 4.40 28.40
N GLN A 643 -11.19 5.00 29.57
CA GLN A 643 -10.06 5.62 30.27
C GLN A 643 -9.18 4.51 30.88
N LYS A 644 -7.94 4.36 30.40
CA LYS A 644 -7.00 3.36 30.94
C LYS A 644 -6.28 3.82 32.20
N ASP A 645 -6.24 5.13 32.46
CA ASP A 645 -5.35 5.74 33.46
C ASP A 645 -6.09 6.40 34.65
N LEU A 646 -7.43 6.33 34.67
CA LEU A 646 -8.27 6.88 35.73
C LEU A 646 -9.08 5.72 36.31
N GLN A 647 -9.23 5.65 37.64
CA GLN A 647 -10.10 4.66 38.31
C GLN A 647 -11.60 4.84 37.99
N ASP A 648 -11.93 5.74 37.06
CA ASP A 648 -13.28 6.04 36.61
C ASP A 648 -13.84 4.91 35.76
N ALA A 649 -15.11 4.57 36.00
CA ALA A 649 -15.85 3.65 35.15
C ALA A 649 -15.93 4.18 33.69
N PRO A 650 -15.98 3.28 32.69
CA PRO A 650 -16.20 3.67 31.30
C PRO A 650 -17.44 4.53 31.15
N ARG A 651 -17.32 5.60 30.35
CA ARG A 651 -18.42 6.53 30.08
C ARG A 651 -19.02 6.25 28.71
N VAL A 652 -20.34 6.31 28.61
CA VAL A 652 -21.06 6.05 27.36
C VAL A 652 -22.10 7.12 27.09
N TRP A 653 -22.17 7.54 25.83
CA TRP A 653 -23.17 8.47 25.32
C TRP A 653 -23.86 7.86 24.11
N ILE A 654 -25.17 8.02 24.01
CA ILE A 654 -25.98 7.58 22.89
C ILE A 654 -26.57 8.80 22.19
N PHE A 655 -26.34 8.91 20.88
CA PHE A 655 -26.88 9.98 20.05
C PHE A 655 -27.72 9.39 18.91
N PRO A 656 -28.97 9.84 18.73
CA PRO A 656 -29.66 9.67 17.45
C PRO A 656 -28.86 10.37 16.36
N ILE A 657 -28.66 9.72 15.21
CA ILE A 657 -27.72 10.22 14.21
C ILE A 657 -28.06 11.63 13.70
N ASP A 658 -29.32 12.01 13.68
CA ASP A 658 -29.78 13.30 13.17
C ASP A 658 -29.30 14.47 14.04
N HIS A 659 -29.14 14.25 15.35
CA HIS A 659 -28.56 15.24 16.27
C HIS A 659 -27.11 15.58 15.92
N ILE A 660 -26.42 14.65 15.25
CA ILE A 660 -24.99 14.74 14.91
C ILE A 660 -24.77 14.64 13.39
N ALA A 661 -25.84 14.71 12.58
CA ALA A 661 -25.80 14.59 11.12
C ALA A 661 -24.79 15.56 10.50
N HIS A 662 -24.86 16.81 10.96
CA HIS A 662 -24.06 17.96 10.52
C HIS A 662 -22.62 17.98 11.07
N LEU A 663 -22.28 17.11 12.02
CA LEU A 663 -20.98 17.10 12.67
C LEU A 663 -20.04 16.08 12.01
N ARG A 664 -18.80 16.50 11.75
CA ARG A 664 -17.73 15.57 11.33
C ARG A 664 -17.07 14.87 12.52
N TYR A 665 -17.05 15.54 13.66
CA TYR A 665 -16.50 15.02 14.91
C TYR A 665 -17.47 15.36 16.04
N ILE A 666 -17.68 14.42 16.94
CA ILE A 666 -18.43 14.66 18.17
C ILE A 666 -17.42 14.93 19.27
N ARG A 667 -17.48 16.14 19.81
CA ARG A 667 -16.65 16.56 20.93
C ARG A 667 -17.48 16.52 22.20
N VAL A 668 -17.21 15.56 23.08
CA VAL A 668 -17.86 15.44 24.38
C VAL A 668 -16.92 15.97 25.45
N THR A 669 -17.22 17.17 25.94
CA THR A 669 -16.51 17.82 27.05
C THR A 669 -17.33 17.65 28.30
N VAL A 670 -16.72 17.36 29.45
CA VAL A 670 -17.47 17.21 30.71
C VAL A 670 -18.26 18.49 31.02
N GLY A 671 -19.59 18.36 31.16
CA GLY A 671 -20.54 19.47 31.33
C GLY A 671 -20.80 20.31 30.08
N GLY A 672 -20.31 19.88 28.91
CA GLY A 672 -20.47 20.57 27.64
C GLY A 672 -21.77 20.22 26.91
N LYS A 673 -21.95 20.80 25.72
CA LYS A 673 -23.18 20.66 24.89
C LYS A 673 -23.60 19.21 24.63
N HIS A 674 -22.65 18.31 24.43
CA HIS A 674 -22.91 16.90 24.10
C HIS A 674 -22.82 15.97 25.32
N ASP A 675 -22.57 16.52 26.51
CA ASP A 675 -22.46 15.78 27.76
C ASP A 675 -23.67 16.07 28.65
N ARG A 676 -24.86 15.92 28.06
CA ARG A 676 -26.15 16.13 28.73
C ARG A 676 -26.68 14.82 29.28
N GLU A 677 -27.46 14.90 30.34
CA GLU A 677 -28.10 13.76 30.98
C GLU A 677 -28.92 12.91 30.01
N GLU A 678 -29.62 13.55 29.06
CA GLU A 678 -30.39 12.88 28.01
C GLU A 678 -29.57 11.93 27.13
N PHE A 679 -28.27 12.20 26.93
CA PHE A 679 -27.38 11.37 26.12
C PHE A 679 -26.51 10.43 26.97
N ARG A 680 -26.30 10.74 28.25
CA ARG A 680 -25.44 9.94 29.15
C ARG A 680 -26.11 8.63 29.51
N CYS A 681 -25.36 7.54 29.37
CA CYS A 681 -25.78 6.21 29.79
C CYS A 681 -24.76 5.61 30.76
N SER A 682 -25.12 4.50 31.39
CA SER A 682 -24.22 3.66 32.20
C SER A 682 -24.24 2.21 31.74
N PHE A 683 -23.12 1.50 31.98
CA PHE A 683 -23.04 0.05 31.81
C PHE A 683 -23.57 -0.74 33.03
N GLY A 684 -23.77 -0.07 34.18
CA GLY A 684 -24.30 -0.68 35.40
C GLY A 684 -25.66 -0.10 35.79
N SER A 685 -26.46 -0.90 36.49
CA SER A 685 -27.82 -0.58 36.96
C SER A 685 -27.89 0.33 38.19
N ASN A 686 -26.76 0.56 38.88
CA ASN A 686 -26.76 1.14 40.23
C ASN A 686 -26.46 2.64 40.28
N LEU A 687 -26.45 3.33 39.14
CA LEU A 687 -26.18 4.77 39.09
C LEU A 687 -27.50 5.54 39.06
N THR A 688 -27.75 6.30 40.12
CA THR A 688 -29.00 7.06 40.35
C THR A 688 -29.28 8.16 39.32
N HIS A 689 -28.32 8.50 38.46
CA HIS A 689 -28.37 9.67 37.55
C HIS A 689 -28.08 9.34 36.08
N SER A 690 -28.06 8.06 35.67
CA SER A 690 -27.91 7.71 34.25
C SER A 690 -28.69 6.46 33.90
N ARG A 691 -29.28 6.45 32.71
CA ARG A 691 -30.03 5.30 32.19
C ARG A 691 -29.06 4.18 31.79
N HIS A 692 -29.45 2.94 32.04
CA HIS A 692 -28.68 1.80 31.58
C HIS A 692 -28.64 1.77 30.05
N VAL A 693 -27.47 1.53 29.46
CA VAL A 693 -27.26 1.56 28.00
C VAL A 693 -28.20 0.61 27.27
N GLY A 694 -28.41 -0.60 27.79
CA GLY A 694 -29.35 -1.57 27.23
C GLY A 694 -30.81 -1.12 27.26
N GLN A 695 -31.23 -0.38 28.31
CA GLN A 695 -32.59 0.15 28.41
C GLN A 695 -32.83 1.26 27.39
N VAL A 696 -31.82 2.13 27.15
CA VAL A 696 -31.90 3.19 26.14
C VAL A 696 -31.98 2.61 24.73
N LEU A 697 -31.18 1.58 24.43
CA LEU A 697 -31.25 0.87 23.15
C LEU A 697 -32.62 0.18 22.96
N GLN A 698 -33.15 -0.45 24.02
CA GLN A 698 -34.45 -1.09 23.98
C GLN A 698 -35.60 -0.10 23.78
N SER A 699 -35.60 1.04 24.49
CA SER A 699 -36.62 2.07 24.30
C SER A 699 -36.54 2.67 22.90
N THR A 700 -35.32 2.93 22.40
CA THR A 700 -35.11 3.43 21.03
C THR A 700 -35.63 2.44 19.99
N TRP A 701 -35.47 1.13 20.21
CA TRP A 701 -36.01 0.11 19.32
C TRP A 701 -37.55 0.16 19.27
N TYR A 702 -38.23 0.25 20.42
CA TYR A 702 -39.69 0.36 20.46
C TYR A 702 -40.19 1.67 19.82
N GLU A 703 -39.54 2.79 20.12
CA GLU A 703 -39.86 4.08 19.50
C GLU A 703 -39.66 4.03 17.97
N ALA A 704 -38.59 3.39 17.48
CA ALA A 704 -38.36 3.22 16.05
C ALA A 704 -39.41 2.31 15.40
N ARG A 705 -39.82 1.23 16.08
CA ARG A 705 -40.89 0.34 15.63
C ARG A 705 -42.23 1.06 15.47
N GLU A 706 -42.54 1.96 16.38
CA GLU A 706 -43.76 2.76 16.36
C GLU A 706 -43.66 4.03 15.48
N GLY A 707 -42.52 4.24 14.81
CA GLY A 707 -42.27 5.43 13.98
C GLY A 707 -42.09 6.73 14.78
N ARG A 708 -41.86 6.64 16.10
CA ARG A 708 -41.59 7.77 17.01
C ARG A 708 -40.12 8.16 17.07
N SER A 709 -39.22 7.27 16.66
CA SER A 709 -37.79 7.54 16.53
C SER A 709 -37.40 7.80 15.07
N LEU A 710 -36.36 8.61 14.88
CA LEU A 710 -35.73 8.82 13.57
C LEU A 710 -34.78 7.66 13.18
N CYS A 711 -34.47 6.78 14.13
CA CYS A 711 -33.78 5.52 13.83
C CYS A 711 -34.70 4.63 12.99
N LYS A 712 -34.12 3.95 12.00
CA LYS A 712 -34.85 3.04 11.12
C LYS A 712 -34.50 1.61 11.52
N LEU A 713 -35.49 0.86 11.97
CA LEU A 713 -35.34 -0.58 12.09
C LEU A 713 -35.22 -1.18 10.70
N GLN A 714 -34.32 -2.15 10.55
CA GLN A 714 -34.06 -2.78 9.26
C GLN A 714 -33.97 -4.30 9.41
N PRO A 715 -34.45 -5.06 8.42
CA PRO A 715 -34.16 -6.48 8.31
C PRO A 715 -32.66 -6.77 8.34
N LEU A 716 -32.28 -7.90 8.95
CA LEU A 716 -30.87 -8.26 9.10
C LEU A 716 -30.14 -8.31 7.76
N HIS A 717 -30.78 -8.90 6.75
CA HIS A 717 -30.21 -9.03 5.40
C HIS A 717 -29.93 -7.67 4.75
N ILE A 718 -30.72 -6.62 5.07
CA ILE A 718 -30.45 -5.26 4.60
C ILE A 718 -29.22 -4.71 5.30
N LEU A 719 -29.08 -4.91 6.61
CA LEU A 719 -27.90 -4.46 7.36
C LEU A 719 -26.61 -5.16 6.88
N GLN A 720 -26.68 -6.45 6.56
CA GLN A 720 -25.56 -7.21 6.01
C GLN A 720 -25.16 -6.76 4.59
N THR A 721 -26.09 -6.18 3.83
CA THR A 721 -25.82 -5.69 2.46
C THR A 721 -25.50 -4.20 2.39
N GLN A 722 -25.58 -3.46 3.51
CA GLN A 722 -25.15 -2.08 3.63
C GLN A 722 -23.63 -1.95 3.72
N LEU A 723 -22.96 -2.50 2.72
CA LEU A 723 -21.54 -2.45 2.51
C LEU A 723 -21.23 -1.43 1.41
N GLY A 724 -20.03 -0.84 1.45
CA GLY A 724 -19.52 -0.13 0.28
C GLY A 724 -19.47 -1.09 -0.93
N PRO A 725 -19.65 -0.62 -2.18
CA PRO A 725 -19.72 -1.52 -3.35
C PRO A 725 -18.56 -2.52 -3.46
N ALA A 726 -17.33 -2.10 -3.11
CA ALA A 726 -16.17 -2.99 -3.07
C ALA A 726 -16.29 -4.09 -2.01
N HIS A 727 -16.61 -3.73 -0.77
CA HIS A 727 -16.78 -4.68 0.32
C HIS A 727 -18.00 -5.59 0.13
N LEU A 728 -19.04 -5.15 -0.59
CA LEU A 728 -20.18 -5.98 -0.93
C LEU A 728 -19.78 -7.13 -1.86
N THR A 729 -18.90 -6.88 -2.82
CA THR A 729 -18.36 -7.90 -3.71
C THR A 729 -17.48 -8.89 -2.95
N GLU A 730 -16.60 -8.40 -2.08
CA GLU A 730 -15.76 -9.24 -1.20
C GLU A 730 -16.61 -10.10 -0.28
N TRP A 731 -17.66 -9.53 0.33
CA TRP A 731 -18.58 -10.26 1.19
C TRP A 731 -19.39 -11.33 0.44
N ARG A 732 -19.90 -11.01 -0.76
CA ARG A 732 -20.60 -12.01 -1.59
C ARG A 732 -19.67 -13.14 -2.02
N MET A 733 -18.41 -12.84 -2.30
CA MET A 733 -17.39 -13.84 -2.57
C MET A 733 -17.14 -14.71 -1.33
N LEU A 734 -17.02 -14.11 -0.15
CA LEU A 734 -16.87 -14.81 1.13
C LEU A 734 -18.01 -15.80 1.37
N GLN A 735 -19.26 -15.35 1.19
CA GLN A 735 -20.45 -16.19 1.34
C GLN A 735 -20.45 -17.37 0.37
N LYS A 736 -20.14 -17.14 -0.91
CA LYS A 736 -20.00 -18.23 -1.90
C LYS A 736 -18.87 -19.20 -1.54
N CYS A 737 -17.77 -18.71 -0.99
CA CYS A 737 -16.68 -19.56 -0.51
C CYS A 737 -17.14 -20.42 0.68
N LEU A 738 -17.87 -19.84 1.64
CA LEU A 738 -18.44 -20.57 2.78
C LEU A 738 -19.41 -21.67 2.31
N GLU A 739 -20.35 -21.34 1.42
CA GLU A 739 -21.26 -22.31 0.78
C GLU A 739 -20.49 -23.44 0.08
N LEU A 740 -19.44 -23.10 -0.68
CA LEU A 740 -18.60 -24.09 -1.35
C LEU A 740 -17.89 -24.99 -0.36
N PHE A 741 -17.37 -24.45 0.74
CA PHE A 741 -16.63 -25.23 1.74
C PHE A 741 -17.53 -26.17 2.55
N GLU A 742 -18.79 -25.82 2.76
CA GLU A 742 -19.78 -26.72 3.37
C GLU A 742 -20.05 -27.98 2.52
N THR A 743 -19.84 -27.91 1.20
CA THR A 743 -20.02 -29.07 0.30
C THR A 743 -18.84 -30.05 0.27
N VAL A 744 -17.72 -29.75 0.94
CA VAL A 744 -16.51 -30.57 0.88
C VAL A 744 -16.67 -31.85 1.72
N PRO A 745 -16.58 -33.05 1.11
CA PRO A 745 -16.69 -34.32 1.82
C PRO A 745 -15.54 -34.47 2.84
N GLY A 746 -15.88 -34.84 4.07
CA GLY A 746 -14.93 -34.94 5.20
C GLY A 746 -15.01 -33.77 6.18
N GLY A 747 -15.76 -32.72 5.85
CA GLY A 747 -15.97 -31.56 6.72
C GLY A 747 -14.77 -30.61 6.72
N LEU A 748 -15.05 -29.33 6.48
CA LEU A 748 -14.12 -28.25 6.77
C LEU A 748 -14.68 -27.46 7.95
N GLU A 749 -13.88 -27.27 8.99
CA GLU A 749 -14.18 -26.28 10.01
C GLU A 749 -13.72 -24.94 9.48
N VAL A 750 -14.67 -24.15 9.01
CA VAL A 750 -14.44 -22.82 8.49
C VAL A 750 -14.76 -21.80 9.57
N ARG A 751 -13.82 -20.91 9.88
CA ARG A 751 -13.98 -19.84 10.84
C ARG A 751 -13.72 -18.51 10.16
N GLU A 752 -14.63 -17.56 10.30
CA GLU A 752 -14.32 -16.18 9.90
C GLU A 752 -13.14 -15.65 10.74
N ALA A 753 -12.30 -14.85 10.10
CA ALA A 753 -11.20 -14.21 10.80
C ALA A 753 -11.76 -13.34 11.93
N LEU A 754 -11.36 -13.65 13.16
CA LEU A 754 -11.85 -12.94 14.35
C LEU A 754 -11.55 -11.43 14.30
N CYS A 755 -10.61 -11.01 13.44
CA CYS A 755 -10.12 -9.64 13.34
C CYS A 755 -9.99 -9.22 11.86
N PRO A 756 -10.65 -8.13 11.42
CA PRO A 756 -10.60 -7.63 10.03
C PRO A 756 -9.24 -7.05 9.63
N SER A 757 -8.36 -6.84 10.62
CA SER A 757 -6.96 -6.47 10.36
C SER A 757 -6.07 -7.69 10.08
N LEU A 758 -6.63 -8.90 10.17
CA LEU A 758 -5.93 -10.09 9.71
C LEU A 758 -5.91 -10.09 8.18
N PRO A 759 -4.84 -10.62 7.59
CA PRO A 759 -4.60 -10.60 6.14
C PRO A 759 -5.39 -11.68 5.39
N TYR A 760 -6.39 -12.25 6.05
CA TYR A 760 -7.28 -13.29 5.54
C TYR A 760 -8.65 -13.06 6.18
N ASP A 761 -9.71 -13.32 5.43
CA ASP A 761 -11.09 -13.17 5.90
C ASP A 761 -11.63 -14.49 6.48
N ILE A 762 -11.01 -15.63 6.15
CA ILE A 762 -11.41 -16.97 6.56
C ILE A 762 -10.19 -17.80 6.99
N GLU A 763 -10.30 -18.50 8.12
CA GLU A 763 -9.44 -19.62 8.51
C GLU A 763 -10.16 -20.95 8.23
N ILE A 764 -9.55 -21.83 7.43
CA ILE A 764 -10.11 -23.14 7.09
C ILE A 764 -9.27 -24.23 7.78
N ARG A 765 -9.93 -25.15 8.48
CA ARG A 765 -9.30 -26.32 9.09
C ARG A 765 -9.98 -27.60 8.59
N LEU A 766 -9.20 -28.64 8.34
CA LEU A 766 -9.74 -29.95 7.99
C LEU A 766 -10.37 -30.60 9.23
N SER A 767 -11.67 -30.90 9.18
CA SER A 767 -12.35 -31.65 10.23
C SER A 767 -11.84 -33.10 10.21
N GLY A 768 -11.52 -33.68 11.37
CA GLY A 768 -11.14 -35.09 11.48
C GLY A 768 -9.64 -35.40 11.31
N CYS A 769 -8.76 -34.41 11.16
CA CYS A 769 -7.32 -34.65 11.27
C CYS A 769 -6.94 -34.87 12.75
N VAL A 770 -7.19 -36.09 13.24
CA VAL A 770 -6.69 -36.54 14.54
C VAL A 770 -5.18 -36.41 14.46
N LYS A 771 -4.61 -35.49 15.24
CA LYS A 771 -3.15 -35.36 15.36
C LYS A 771 -2.59 -36.74 15.64
N ALA A 772 -1.87 -37.32 14.67
CA ALA A 772 -1.10 -38.53 14.89
C ALA A 772 -0.17 -38.22 16.07
N LYS A 773 -0.36 -38.96 17.17
CA LYS A 773 0.34 -38.76 18.44
C LYS A 773 1.81 -39.14 18.31
#